data_AF-A0A9D1XWX3-F1
#
_entry.id   AF-A0A9D1XWX3-F1
#
_cell.length_a   1.000
_cell.length_b   1.000
_cell.length_c   1.000
_cell.angle_alpha   90.00
_cell.angle_beta   90.00
_cell.angle_gamma   90.00
#
_symmetry.space_group_name_H-M   'P 1'
#
loop_
_entity.id
_entity.type
_entity.pdbx_description
1 polymer ?
#
loop_
_entity_poly.entity_id
_entity_poly.type
_entity_poly.pdbx_seq_one_letter_code
_entity_poly.pdbx_strand_id
1 'polypeptide(L)'
;MKLKISALTAAVIAILTAVLALCGCDDGAVSPDQSNQTNQTNQSNSSDADGLITDAMSPYAIVRPDSASPDEIDAAIRLRQAILDATGVELELKTDFIREGSDEFKVGEYEILIGSTNRDESIAALGRLRSFDWTIERGGTKIVLYSEENIGGAVDYFIENYIHDGNIYIPDGEAYTYTADYKFDTFEIAGVPIGEYALCYTDKGSYDACISLSDYLSESCGYRLDATALTSAEPPRIIIGTDSSLSPTSATAVMQDGDVCILRGEFVDGDDSVNMFCERIEACAEDKILTLDASFEIKETEMETKIILADEEFMSGLDAKAEEMKAAVLDSESDYTVGDGGSIYYFAADGDDKNDGLSESAPKRTLDELARLNLKSGDVVLFRRGDLFRGSIGAVGGVTYSAWGDGAKPIISASKRNYADESLWQPTEYDNVWVCTETLVNVGIVALDHTGELGKYDELVGIRKVAGVGGFNGVESMSTDLEVWSDLESNRLYMYSAENPGARFESIEIGERGNAISIKGGGVTIDNLHVTLTGSHGVGAGTTVSLTVRNCVFNWLGGSILTGFSGGDVTGYGNAVEVYGSVDGYHVYNNWMYQIYDTGITHQFSKTPSIKKNTMQNVEYNNNLIEYCFWSIEYYNASGGEGTYRETRDIHIHDNFCRMGGYGWGCTGRESGAPMYCLGSPADKTENYVTEDNIFDRCLGYLVSTYGFDPNGSYIFKNNTYVQPYGAKFARIAGKDYIFDSTAAAILEEKLGETTPILAAGRVRPAAKVKG
;
A
#
# COMPACT_ATOMS: atom_id res chain seq x y z
N MET A 1 11.67 40.36 30.90
CA MET A 1 10.79 41.56 31.02
C MET A 1 9.38 41.12 30.62
N LYS A 2 8.49 41.00 31.64
CA LYS A 2 7.01 40.90 31.63
C LYS A 2 6.34 39.75 30.83
N LEU A 3 5.67 38.76 31.45
CA LEU A 3 4.32 38.77 32.10
C LEU A 3 3.23 39.30 31.13
N LYS A 4 2.01 38.76 30.96
CA LYS A 4 1.19 37.59 31.41
C LYS A 4 -0.23 37.87 30.82
N ILE A 5 -1.19 36.92 30.92
CA ILE A 5 -2.68 37.12 30.98
C ILE A 5 -3.38 37.34 29.61
N SER A 6 -4.50 36.71 29.19
CA SER A 6 -5.48 35.70 29.67
C SER A 6 -6.60 35.59 28.56
N ALA A 7 -7.13 34.44 28.13
CA ALA A 7 -8.24 33.63 28.70
C ALA A 7 -9.60 33.73 27.96
N LEU A 8 -10.25 32.55 27.79
CA LEU A 8 -11.69 32.20 27.89
C LEU A 8 -12.68 32.73 26.80
N THR A 9 -13.73 32.04 26.30
CA THR A 9 -14.58 30.91 26.78
C THR A 9 -15.56 30.41 25.67
N ALA A 10 -15.97 29.11 25.71
CA ALA A 10 -17.33 28.49 25.55
C ALA A 10 -18.30 28.85 24.39
N ALA A 11 -19.26 28.03 23.88
CA ALA A 11 -19.68 26.62 24.03
C ALA A 11 -20.83 26.28 23.02
N VAL A 12 -20.84 25.03 22.54
CA VAL A 12 -21.91 24.01 22.30
C VAL A 12 -23.39 24.42 21.97
N ILE A 13 -24.05 23.71 21.02
CA ILE A 13 -25.29 22.86 21.15
C ILE A 13 -26.12 22.77 19.83
N ALA A 14 -26.32 21.51 19.38
CA ALA A 14 -27.44 20.88 18.60
C ALA A 14 -27.73 21.33 17.14
N ILE A 15 -28.30 20.52 16.23
CA ILE A 15 -29.46 19.60 16.30
C ILE A 15 -29.45 18.62 15.08
N LEU A 16 -29.93 17.37 15.25
CA LEU A 16 -31.02 16.69 14.49
C LEU A 16 -30.78 15.21 14.18
N THR A 17 -31.52 14.35 14.88
CA THR A 17 -32.14 13.12 14.36
C THR A 17 -33.62 13.40 14.05
N ALA A 18 -34.18 12.78 13.02
CA ALA A 18 -35.62 12.78 12.75
C ALA A 18 -36.06 11.53 11.96
N VAL A 19 -37.37 11.24 12.13
CA VAL A 19 -38.27 10.29 11.44
C VAL A 19 -38.49 8.96 12.18
N LEU A 20 -39.69 8.52 12.57
CA LEU A 20 -41.04 9.11 12.79
C LEU A 20 -41.98 8.00 13.31
N ALA A 21 -42.98 8.40 14.12
CA ALA A 21 -44.38 7.92 14.24
C ALA A 21 -44.81 7.81 15.73
N LEU A 22 -45.50 8.79 16.32
CA LEU A 22 -46.95 9.11 16.25
C LEU A 22 -47.82 7.86 16.61
N CYS A 23 -48.72 7.84 17.60
CA CYS A 23 -49.68 8.82 18.10
C CYS A 23 -50.18 8.46 19.53
N GLY A 24 -50.70 9.43 20.30
CA GLY A 24 -51.84 9.21 21.21
C GLY A 24 -51.68 9.69 22.65
N CYS A 25 -52.43 10.73 23.01
CA CYS A 25 -52.46 11.39 24.32
C CYS A 25 -53.39 10.73 25.36
N ASP A 26 -53.12 11.11 26.62
CA ASP A 26 -53.99 11.38 27.77
C ASP A 26 -54.36 10.29 28.81
N ASP A 27 -54.04 10.70 30.05
CA ASP A 27 -54.70 10.58 31.35
C ASP A 27 -55.05 9.22 31.99
N GLY A 28 -54.64 9.10 33.26
CA GLY A 28 -55.41 8.37 34.27
C GLY A 28 -54.59 7.49 35.21
N ALA A 29 -54.51 7.89 36.48
CA ALA A 29 -54.03 7.08 37.58
C ALA A 29 -54.84 5.78 37.79
N VAL A 30 -54.19 4.72 38.27
CA VAL A 30 -54.46 3.95 39.52
C VAL A 30 -53.75 2.57 39.46
N SER A 31 -53.05 2.26 40.56
CA SER A 31 -52.38 0.99 40.98
C SER A 31 -53.31 -0.25 40.98
N PRO A 32 -52.92 -1.48 41.43
CA PRO A 32 -51.61 -2.03 41.86
C PRO A 32 -51.31 -3.44 41.25
N ASP A 33 -50.11 -4.01 41.50
CA ASP A 33 -49.89 -5.16 42.40
C ASP A 33 -48.60 -5.96 42.09
N GLN A 34 -48.07 -6.53 43.17
CA GLN A 34 -46.76 -7.13 43.43
C GLN A 34 -46.52 -8.49 42.75
N SER A 35 -45.24 -8.88 42.62
CA SER A 35 -44.71 -10.05 43.36
C SER A 35 -43.18 -10.26 43.20
N ASN A 36 -42.54 -10.44 44.36
CA ASN A 36 -41.37 -11.29 44.70
C ASN A 36 -40.00 -11.02 44.05
N GLN A 37 -38.85 -11.11 44.73
CA GLN A 37 -38.51 -11.39 46.13
C GLN A 37 -37.03 -11.02 46.31
N THR A 38 -36.70 -10.12 47.22
CA THR A 38 -35.33 -9.85 47.69
C THR A 38 -35.14 -10.52 49.05
N ASN A 39 -34.06 -11.32 49.18
CA ASN A 39 -33.63 -11.85 50.48
C ASN A 39 -32.95 -10.73 51.26
N GLN A 40 -33.74 -10.05 52.09
CA GLN A 40 -33.24 -9.22 53.19
C GLN A 40 -32.81 -10.11 54.36
N THR A 41 -31.59 -9.90 54.84
CA THR A 41 -31.31 -9.98 56.27
C THR A 41 -31.21 -8.57 56.82
N ASN A 42 -32.32 -8.10 57.40
CA ASN A 42 -32.40 -6.88 58.18
C ASN A 42 -31.94 -7.15 59.61
N GLN A 43 -31.02 -6.33 60.12
CA GLN A 43 -31.10 -5.82 61.48
C GLN A 43 -30.90 -4.30 61.47
N SER A 44 -31.99 -3.61 61.76
CA SER A 44 -32.05 -2.19 62.10
C SER A 44 -31.77 -1.97 63.59
N ASN A 45 -30.88 -1.03 63.95
CA ASN A 45 -31.18 0.12 64.82
C ASN A 45 -29.93 0.92 65.22
N SER A 46 -30.06 2.26 65.18
CA SER A 46 -29.29 3.33 65.86
C SER A 46 -27.79 3.41 65.54
N SER A 47 -27.19 4.53 65.13
CA SER A 47 -27.48 5.95 65.37
C SER A 47 -26.72 6.80 64.33
N ASP A 48 -27.24 7.96 63.91
CA ASP A 48 -26.51 8.92 63.04
C ASP A 48 -25.25 9.54 63.70
N ALA A 49 -24.81 8.99 64.84
CA ALA A 49 -23.65 9.41 65.62
C ALA A 49 -22.45 8.47 65.48
N ASP A 50 -22.60 7.25 64.96
CA ASP A 50 -21.52 6.22 64.93
C ASP A 50 -20.73 6.18 63.60
N GLY A 51 -21.23 6.84 62.53
CA GLY A 51 -20.54 6.96 61.23
C GLY A 51 -20.15 8.40 60.84
N LEU A 52 -20.35 9.34 61.77
CA LEU A 52 -20.22 10.76 61.54
C LEU A 52 -18.74 11.19 61.54
N ILE A 53 -18.21 11.61 60.38
CA ILE A 53 -16.92 12.31 60.32
C ILE A 53 -17.19 13.80 60.56
N THR A 54 -17.55 14.21 61.80
CA THR A 54 -17.85 15.64 62.07
C THR A 54 -16.67 16.48 62.54
N ASP A 55 -15.71 15.94 63.28
CA ASP A 55 -14.65 16.78 63.84
C ASP A 55 -13.38 16.70 62.99
N ALA A 56 -13.42 17.55 61.96
CA ALA A 56 -12.40 17.94 61.00
C ALA A 56 -12.17 16.96 59.85
N MET A 57 -12.85 17.20 58.71
CA MET A 57 -12.48 16.71 57.38
C MET A 57 -11.10 17.24 56.91
N SER A 58 -10.55 18.27 57.56
CA SER A 58 -9.30 18.92 57.17
C SER A 58 -8.02 18.05 57.12
N PRO A 59 -7.87 16.90 57.79
CA PRO A 59 -6.70 16.06 57.65
C PRO A 59 -6.79 15.09 56.46
N TYR A 60 -7.97 14.89 55.86
CA TYR A 60 -8.12 14.02 54.70
C TYR A 60 -7.55 14.67 53.44
N ALA A 61 -6.84 13.87 52.65
CA ALA A 61 -6.49 14.19 51.27
C ALA A 61 -7.17 13.19 50.33
N ILE A 62 -7.65 13.67 49.18
CA ILE A 62 -8.06 12.80 48.08
C ILE A 62 -6.79 12.40 47.32
N VAL A 63 -6.60 11.10 47.15
CA VAL A 63 -5.42 10.51 46.52
C VAL A 63 -5.87 9.68 45.33
N ARG A 64 -5.28 9.96 44.17
CA ARG A 64 -5.48 9.18 42.93
C ARG A 64 -4.14 8.61 42.43
N PRO A 65 -4.12 7.65 41.50
CA PRO A 65 -2.88 7.19 40.89
C PRO A 65 -2.10 8.33 40.25
N ASP A 66 -0.77 8.29 40.30
CA ASP A 66 0.08 9.24 39.57
C ASP A 66 -0.17 9.16 38.06
N SER A 67 -0.42 7.95 37.56
CA SER A 67 -0.78 7.61 36.17
C SER A 67 -2.29 7.58 35.90
N ALA A 68 -3.09 8.32 36.67
CA ALA A 68 -4.55 8.22 36.59
C ALA A 68 -5.13 8.48 35.19
N SER A 69 -6.21 7.77 34.86
CA SER A 69 -7.00 7.98 33.64
C SER A 69 -7.76 9.32 33.69
N PRO A 70 -8.24 9.85 32.55
CA PRO A 70 -9.12 11.02 32.55
C PRO A 70 -10.34 10.85 33.45
N ASP A 71 -10.94 9.65 33.49
CA ASP A 71 -12.12 9.37 34.31
C ASP A 71 -11.80 9.38 35.81
N GLU A 72 -10.65 8.84 36.22
CA GLU A 72 -10.18 8.91 37.61
C GLU A 72 -9.87 10.35 38.04
N ILE A 73 -9.30 11.16 37.14
CA ILE A 73 -9.05 12.59 37.40
C ILE A 73 -10.37 13.33 37.59
N ASP A 74 -11.33 13.14 36.69
CA ASP A 74 -12.63 13.79 36.72
C ASP A 74 -13.44 13.36 37.95
N ALA A 75 -13.41 12.06 38.29
CA ALA A 75 -14.05 11.52 39.48
C ALA A 75 -13.46 12.12 40.77
N ALA A 76 -12.14 12.23 40.88
CA ALA A 76 -11.48 12.83 42.04
C ALA A 76 -11.78 14.33 42.18
N ILE A 77 -11.82 15.08 41.07
CA ILE A 77 -12.21 16.50 41.05
C ILE A 77 -13.68 16.66 41.46
N ARG A 78 -14.57 15.84 40.91
CA ARG A 78 -16.00 15.84 41.21
C ARG A 78 -16.24 15.58 42.69
N LEU A 79 -15.61 14.57 43.26
CA LEU A 79 -15.71 14.26 44.68
C LEU A 79 -15.22 15.42 45.54
N ARG A 80 -14.05 16.01 45.20
CA ARG A 80 -13.51 17.17 45.91
C ARG A 80 -14.51 18.34 45.92
N GLN A 81 -15.12 18.60 44.77
CA GLN A 81 -16.10 19.68 44.64
C GLN A 81 -17.37 19.39 45.46
N ALA A 82 -17.89 18.17 45.41
CA ALA A 82 -19.06 17.78 46.21
C ALA A 82 -18.79 17.90 47.72
N ILE A 83 -17.60 17.53 48.19
CA ILE A 83 -17.19 17.70 49.58
C ILE A 83 -17.08 19.19 49.95
N LEU A 84 -16.47 20.01 49.09
CA LEU A 84 -16.38 21.46 49.30
C LEU A 84 -17.76 22.11 49.38
N ASP A 85 -18.66 21.76 48.46
CA ASP A 85 -20.00 22.32 48.40
C ASP A 85 -20.85 21.92 49.61
N ALA A 86 -20.71 20.69 50.09
CA ALA A 86 -21.43 20.20 51.27
C ALA A 86 -20.85 20.76 52.57
N THR A 87 -19.53 20.67 52.78
CA THR A 87 -18.89 20.89 54.08
C THR A 87 -18.23 22.26 54.24
N GLY A 88 -17.99 22.96 53.12
CA GLY A 88 -17.15 24.17 53.09
C GLY A 88 -15.64 23.91 53.23
N VAL A 89 -15.19 22.65 53.32
CA VAL A 89 -13.78 22.28 53.44
C VAL A 89 -13.23 21.86 52.08
N GLU A 90 -12.18 22.55 51.62
CA GLU A 90 -11.44 22.15 50.42
C GLU A 90 -10.34 21.15 50.79
N LEU A 91 -10.52 19.89 50.41
CA LEU A 91 -9.50 18.85 50.63
C LEU A 91 -8.34 19.00 49.65
N GLU A 92 -7.14 18.63 50.11
CA GLU A 92 -5.99 18.45 49.22
C GLU A 92 -6.29 17.32 48.22
N LEU A 93 -6.01 17.55 46.94
CA LEU A 93 -6.05 16.54 45.90
C LEU A 93 -4.61 16.31 45.42
N LYS A 94 -4.09 15.10 45.65
CA LYS A 94 -2.71 14.72 45.33
C LYS A 94 -2.65 13.37 44.61
N THR A 95 -1.47 13.02 44.10
CA THR A 95 -1.22 11.68 43.56
C THR A 95 -0.71 10.75 44.65
N ASP A 96 -0.72 9.45 44.37
CA ASP A 96 -0.19 8.40 45.23
C ASP A 96 1.35 8.30 45.18
N PHE A 97 2.03 9.25 44.53
CA PHE A 97 3.48 9.30 44.45
C PHE A 97 4.13 9.39 45.83
N ILE A 98 5.02 8.44 46.13
CA ILE A 98 5.78 8.37 47.40
C ILE A 98 7.27 8.54 47.10
N ARG A 99 7.97 9.30 47.94
CA ARG A 99 9.42 9.48 47.88
C ARG A 99 10.05 9.20 49.24
N GLU A 100 10.94 8.21 49.26
CA GLU A 100 11.68 7.83 50.48
C GLU A 100 12.41 9.03 51.10
N GLY A 101 12.21 9.25 52.40
CA GLY A 101 12.81 10.36 53.16
C GLY A 101 12.15 11.73 52.95
N SER A 102 11.04 11.83 52.21
CA SER A 102 10.26 13.06 52.07
C SER A 102 9.13 13.13 53.10
N ASP A 103 8.98 14.29 53.75
CA ASP A 103 7.79 14.58 54.56
C ASP A 103 6.57 15.01 53.73
N GLU A 104 6.79 15.41 52.48
CA GLU A 104 5.77 15.89 51.53
C GLU A 104 5.16 14.73 50.74
N PHE A 105 5.99 13.79 50.27
CA PHE A 105 5.57 12.64 49.45
C PHE A 105 5.59 11.34 50.28
N LYS A 106 4.75 11.28 51.32
CA LYS A 106 4.55 10.08 52.15
C LYS A 106 3.09 9.67 52.20
N VAL A 107 2.87 8.42 52.56
CA VAL A 107 1.54 7.88 52.90
C VAL A 107 0.92 8.72 54.00
N GLY A 108 -0.21 9.37 53.73
CA GLY A 108 -0.98 10.11 54.73
C GLY A 108 -1.71 9.17 55.68
N GLU A 109 -2.09 9.65 56.86
CA GLU A 109 -2.92 8.87 57.80
C GLU A 109 -4.39 8.87 57.36
N TYR A 110 -4.91 10.02 56.91
CA TYR A 110 -6.30 10.21 56.47
C TYR A 110 -6.34 10.42 54.95
N GLU A 111 -6.82 9.43 54.20
CA GLU A 111 -6.87 9.52 52.73
C GLU A 111 -8.19 8.94 52.19
N ILE A 112 -8.73 9.61 51.17
CA ILE A 112 -9.78 9.09 50.31
C ILE A 112 -9.11 8.64 49.02
N LEU A 113 -8.99 7.35 48.81
CA LEU A 113 -8.32 6.72 47.67
C LEU A 113 -9.33 6.55 46.53
N ILE A 114 -9.03 7.13 45.37
CA ILE A 114 -9.85 7.04 44.16
C ILE A 114 -9.08 6.25 43.12
N GLY A 115 -9.64 5.11 42.69
CA GLY A 115 -9.06 4.29 41.63
C GLY A 115 -7.86 3.46 42.07
N SER A 116 -7.02 3.07 41.10
CA SER A 116 -5.96 2.06 41.26
C SER A 116 -4.69 2.59 41.94
N THR A 117 -4.84 3.18 43.14
CA THR A 117 -3.71 3.73 43.87
C THR A 117 -2.74 2.63 44.31
N ASN A 118 -1.47 2.97 44.48
CA ASN A 118 -0.42 2.07 44.97
C ASN A 118 -0.54 1.73 46.48
N ARG A 119 -1.72 1.91 47.07
CA ARG A 119 -1.98 1.66 48.49
C ARG A 119 -2.56 0.28 48.68
N ASP A 120 -2.16 -0.37 49.77
CA ASP A 120 -2.57 -1.75 50.09
C ASP A 120 -4.10 -1.88 50.09
N GLU A 121 -4.83 -0.85 50.50
CA GLU A 121 -6.29 -0.82 50.51
C GLU A 121 -6.92 -0.82 49.10
N SER A 122 -6.36 -0.03 48.17
CA SER A 122 -6.78 -0.06 46.75
C SER A 122 -6.37 -1.36 46.07
N ILE A 123 -5.17 -1.89 46.35
CA ILE A 123 -4.67 -3.16 45.80
C ILE A 123 -5.52 -4.33 46.29
N ALA A 124 -5.95 -4.31 47.56
CA ALA A 124 -6.85 -5.33 48.10
C ALA A 124 -8.25 -5.28 47.46
N ALA A 125 -8.74 -4.09 47.07
CA ALA A 125 -10.00 -3.94 46.34
C ALA A 125 -9.90 -4.43 44.88
N LEU A 126 -8.77 -4.20 44.20
CA LEU A 126 -8.51 -4.64 42.83
C LEU A 126 -8.68 -6.17 42.67
N GLY A 127 -8.13 -6.98 43.57
CA GLY A 127 -8.08 -8.43 43.41
C GLY A 127 -9.40 -9.20 43.54
N ARG A 128 -10.53 -8.51 43.71
CA ARG A 128 -11.85 -9.11 44.06
C ARG A 128 -13.02 -8.58 43.24
N LEU A 129 -12.79 -7.61 42.36
CA LEU A 129 -13.82 -6.97 41.56
C LEU A 129 -13.69 -7.38 40.10
N ARG A 130 -14.85 -7.50 39.43
CA ARG A 130 -14.90 -7.58 37.97
C ARG A 130 -14.84 -6.17 37.37
N SER A 131 -14.51 -6.06 36.08
CA SER A 131 -14.05 -4.79 35.49
C SER A 131 -14.98 -3.57 35.65
N PHE A 132 -16.30 -3.77 35.70
CA PHE A 132 -17.30 -2.71 35.86
C PHE A 132 -17.93 -2.68 37.27
N ASP A 133 -17.54 -3.63 38.12
CA ASP A 133 -17.88 -3.60 39.54
C ASP A 133 -17.16 -2.42 40.20
N TRP A 134 -17.70 -1.99 41.33
CA TRP A 134 -17.03 -0.98 42.14
C TRP A 134 -17.33 -1.16 43.62
N THR A 135 -16.43 -0.67 44.45
CA THR A 135 -16.53 -0.79 45.91
C THR A 135 -16.29 0.55 46.60
N ILE A 136 -16.96 0.71 47.73
CA ILE A 136 -16.77 1.79 48.70
C ILE A 136 -16.48 1.14 50.04
N GLU A 137 -15.30 1.37 50.58
CA GLU A 137 -14.87 0.79 51.85
C GLU A 137 -14.29 1.82 52.78
N ARG A 138 -14.55 1.67 54.08
CA ARG A 138 -13.87 2.44 55.13
C ARG A 138 -13.19 1.53 56.13
N GLY A 139 -11.87 1.69 56.23
CA GLY A 139 -11.03 1.08 57.27
C GLY A 139 -10.34 2.17 58.10
N GLY A 140 -10.88 2.47 59.27
CA GLY A 140 -10.41 3.52 60.17
C GLY A 140 -10.45 4.91 59.51
N THR A 141 -9.27 5.36 59.08
CA THR A 141 -9.00 6.68 58.49
C THR A 141 -8.84 6.64 56.97
N LYS A 142 -9.04 5.46 56.36
CA LYS A 142 -8.95 5.25 54.92
C LYS A 142 -10.32 5.00 54.34
N ILE A 143 -10.64 5.72 53.27
CA ILE A 143 -11.84 5.49 52.48
C ILE A 143 -11.38 5.11 51.07
N VAL A 144 -11.81 3.96 50.57
CA VAL A 144 -11.47 3.45 49.24
C VAL A 144 -12.70 3.55 48.36
N LEU A 145 -12.58 4.22 47.21
CA LEU A 145 -13.53 4.14 46.11
C LEU A 145 -12.76 3.57 44.94
N TYR A 146 -13.11 2.36 44.53
CA TYR A 146 -12.33 1.64 43.53
C TYR A 146 -13.25 1.01 42.48
N SER A 147 -12.84 1.10 41.23
CA SER A 147 -13.35 0.39 40.06
C SER A 147 -12.23 0.32 39.03
N GLU A 148 -12.23 -0.70 38.17
CA GLU A 148 -11.33 -0.75 37.01
C GLU A 148 -11.84 0.16 35.89
N GLU A 149 -13.11 0.03 35.49
CA GLU A 149 -13.69 0.73 34.33
C GLU A 149 -14.82 1.74 34.69
N ASN A 150 -15.37 1.72 35.92
CA ASN A 150 -16.53 2.55 36.30
C ASN A 150 -16.33 3.32 37.62
N ILE A 151 -15.22 4.03 37.75
CA ILE A 151 -14.91 4.83 38.95
C ILE A 151 -15.92 5.97 39.17
N GLY A 152 -16.54 6.48 38.09
CA GLY A 152 -17.59 7.48 38.16
C GLY A 152 -18.81 7.00 38.95
N GLY A 153 -19.25 5.76 38.72
CA GLY A 153 -20.37 5.16 39.46
C GLY A 153 -20.11 5.06 40.97
N ALA A 154 -18.89 4.69 41.35
CA ALA A 154 -18.48 4.63 42.76
C ALA A 154 -18.53 6.02 43.42
N VAL A 155 -18.01 7.04 42.74
CA VAL A 155 -18.00 8.42 43.25
C VAL A 155 -19.41 9.01 43.32
N ASP A 156 -20.22 8.81 42.28
CA ASP A 156 -21.58 9.34 42.24
C ASP A 156 -22.43 8.70 43.35
N TYR A 157 -22.34 7.38 43.53
CA TYR A 157 -22.99 6.71 44.67
C TYR A 157 -22.46 7.22 46.01
N PHE A 158 -21.15 7.46 46.12
CA PHE A 158 -20.57 7.99 47.36
C PHE A 158 -21.16 9.35 47.72
N ILE A 159 -21.24 10.26 46.74
CA ILE A 159 -21.80 11.59 46.90
C ILE A 159 -23.27 11.51 47.29
N GLU A 160 -24.05 10.67 46.61
CA GLU A 160 -25.50 10.55 46.84
C GLU A 160 -25.85 9.96 48.21
N ASN A 161 -25.06 9.00 48.70
CA ASN A 161 -25.43 8.19 49.88
C ASN A 161 -24.65 8.54 51.14
N TYR A 162 -23.43 9.08 51.02
CA TYR A 162 -22.58 9.37 52.18
C TYR A 162 -22.30 10.87 52.36
N ILE A 163 -22.76 11.75 51.47
CA ILE A 163 -22.61 13.22 51.62
C ILE A 163 -24.00 13.86 51.69
N HIS A 164 -24.40 14.28 52.89
CA HIS A 164 -25.64 15.03 53.12
C HIS A 164 -25.52 15.90 54.38
N ASP A 165 -26.47 16.80 54.63
CA ASP A 165 -26.53 17.63 55.86
C ASP A 165 -25.23 18.36 56.26
N GLY A 166 -24.37 18.64 55.27
CA GLY A 166 -23.09 19.30 55.44
C GLY A 166 -21.97 18.45 56.06
N ASN A 167 -22.12 17.13 56.12
CA ASN A 167 -21.08 16.21 56.61
C ASN A 167 -20.93 14.97 55.71
N ILE A 168 -19.90 14.15 55.99
CA ILE A 168 -19.70 12.83 55.37
C ILE A 168 -20.01 11.73 56.40
N TYR A 169 -20.86 10.78 56.01
CA TYR A 169 -21.49 9.79 56.90
C TYR A 169 -21.18 8.35 56.48
N ILE A 170 -19.92 7.95 56.47
CA ILE A 170 -19.54 6.56 56.18
C ILE A 170 -19.14 5.83 57.47
N PRO A 171 -19.83 4.76 57.92
CA PRO A 171 -19.44 4.02 59.12
C PRO A 171 -18.03 3.42 59.03
N ASP A 172 -17.33 3.33 60.16
CA ASP A 172 -16.08 2.54 60.19
C ASP A 172 -16.40 1.05 60.00
N GLY A 173 -15.65 0.39 59.11
CA GLY A 173 -15.95 -0.97 58.66
C GLY A 173 -17.01 -1.06 57.57
N GLU A 174 -17.48 0.06 57.01
CA GLU A 174 -18.36 0.05 55.83
C GLU A 174 -17.66 -0.68 54.67
N ALA A 175 -18.42 -1.56 54.01
CA ALA A 175 -17.99 -2.25 52.81
C ALA A 175 -19.21 -2.45 51.89
N TYR A 176 -19.36 -1.54 50.94
CA TYR A 176 -20.39 -1.62 49.91
C TYR A 176 -19.74 -2.02 48.58
N THR A 177 -20.29 -3.02 47.91
CA THR A 177 -19.85 -3.43 46.57
C THR A 177 -21.05 -3.46 45.64
N TYR A 178 -20.94 -2.75 44.52
CA TYR A 178 -21.84 -2.87 43.38
C TYR A 178 -21.28 -3.90 42.42
N THR A 179 -22.14 -4.85 42.04
CA THR A 179 -21.85 -5.81 40.98
C THR A 179 -22.57 -5.38 39.71
N ALA A 180 -21.83 -5.18 38.63
CA ALA A 180 -22.38 -4.83 37.35
C ALA A 180 -23.20 -5.98 36.75
N ASP A 181 -24.15 -5.63 35.89
CA ASP A 181 -24.97 -6.62 35.18
C ASP A 181 -24.21 -7.11 33.94
N TYR A 182 -23.55 -8.26 34.06
CA TYR A 182 -22.81 -8.89 32.97
C TYR A 182 -23.71 -9.75 32.08
N LYS A 183 -23.26 -9.96 30.84
CA LYS A 183 -23.89 -10.93 29.92
C LYS A 183 -23.79 -12.34 30.48
N PHE A 184 -22.64 -12.69 31.05
CA PHE A 184 -22.38 -13.97 31.69
C PHE A 184 -21.96 -13.78 33.15
N ASP A 185 -22.71 -14.41 34.05
CA ASP A 185 -22.39 -14.44 35.48
C ASP A 185 -21.23 -15.41 35.74
N THR A 186 -21.13 -16.47 34.93
CA THR A 186 -20.02 -17.44 34.95
C THR A 186 -19.59 -17.77 33.53
N PHE A 187 -18.28 -17.87 33.34
CA PHE A 187 -17.67 -18.36 32.11
C PHE A 187 -16.53 -19.32 32.48
N GLU A 188 -16.74 -20.61 32.19
CA GLU A 188 -15.77 -21.67 32.42
C GLU A 188 -15.44 -22.41 31.11
N ILE A 189 -14.17 -22.73 30.93
CA ILE A 189 -13.67 -23.55 29.83
C ILE A 189 -12.95 -24.76 30.45
N ALA A 190 -13.41 -25.96 30.11
CA ALA A 190 -12.96 -27.23 30.68
C ALA A 190 -12.98 -27.26 32.23
N GLY A 191 -13.94 -26.57 32.84
CA GLY A 191 -14.09 -26.45 34.30
C GLY A 191 -13.09 -25.49 34.96
N VAL A 192 -12.38 -24.66 34.18
CA VAL A 192 -11.51 -23.60 34.67
C VAL A 192 -12.17 -22.24 34.41
N PRO A 193 -12.29 -21.34 35.40
CA PRO A 193 -12.80 -20.00 35.20
C PRO A 193 -11.98 -19.20 34.18
N ILE A 194 -12.66 -18.42 33.32
CA ILE A 194 -12.00 -17.66 32.25
C ILE A 194 -10.90 -16.71 32.76
N GLY A 195 -11.08 -16.13 33.96
CA GLY A 195 -10.09 -15.25 34.59
C GLY A 195 -8.77 -15.92 34.99
N GLU A 196 -8.68 -17.25 34.95
CA GLU A 196 -7.43 -18.01 35.19
C GLU A 196 -6.63 -18.29 33.92
N TYR A 197 -7.18 -18.01 32.73
CA TYR A 197 -6.48 -18.22 31.46
C TYR A 197 -5.50 -17.09 31.16
N ALA A 198 -4.30 -17.43 30.68
CA ALA A 198 -3.41 -16.44 30.09
C ALA A 198 -3.72 -16.23 28.61
N LEU A 199 -3.84 -14.96 28.17
CA LEU A 199 -4.09 -14.61 26.77
C LEU A 199 -2.78 -14.39 26.02
N CYS A 200 -2.55 -15.17 24.96
CA CYS A 200 -1.28 -15.25 24.26
C CYS A 200 -1.42 -15.04 22.74
N TYR A 201 -0.52 -14.26 22.14
CA TYR A 201 -0.41 -14.11 20.68
C TYR A 201 0.89 -14.73 20.13
N THR A 202 0.85 -15.22 18.89
CA THR A 202 2.03 -15.78 18.20
C THR A 202 2.70 -14.83 17.22
N ASP A 203 2.00 -13.79 16.78
CA ASP A 203 2.44 -12.84 15.78
C ASP A 203 1.80 -11.47 16.02
N LYS A 204 2.28 -10.44 15.31
CA LYS A 204 1.81 -9.06 15.50
C LYS A 204 0.32 -8.89 15.15
N GLY A 205 -0.18 -9.55 14.10
CA GLY A 205 -1.59 -9.43 13.72
C GLY A 205 -2.51 -10.09 14.76
N SER A 206 -2.02 -11.10 15.45
CA SER A 206 -2.75 -11.77 16.54
C SER A 206 -2.75 -10.98 17.85
N TYR A 207 -1.89 -9.97 18.02
CA TYR A 207 -1.91 -9.09 19.20
C TYR A 207 -3.18 -8.23 19.25
N ASP A 208 -3.53 -7.59 18.13
CA ASP A 208 -4.73 -6.74 18.06
C ASP A 208 -5.99 -7.58 18.31
N ALA A 209 -6.04 -8.79 17.77
CA ALA A 209 -7.10 -9.76 18.03
C ALA A 209 -7.19 -10.19 19.51
N CYS A 210 -6.05 -10.34 20.22
CA CYS A 210 -6.06 -10.53 21.66
C CYS A 210 -6.69 -9.34 22.40
N ILE A 211 -6.41 -8.11 21.97
CA ILE A 211 -7.06 -6.93 22.58
C ILE A 211 -8.57 -6.99 22.36
N SER A 212 -9.02 -7.26 21.14
CA SER A 212 -10.44 -7.43 20.80
C SER A 212 -11.12 -8.52 21.67
N LEU A 213 -10.47 -9.66 21.87
CA LEU A 213 -10.99 -10.70 22.76
C LEU A 213 -11.02 -10.25 24.23
N SER A 214 -9.98 -9.58 24.72
CA SER A 214 -9.91 -9.11 26.10
C SER A 214 -11.00 -8.09 26.41
N ASP A 215 -11.24 -7.14 25.50
CA ASP A 215 -12.31 -6.15 25.62
C ASP A 215 -13.69 -6.85 25.62
N TYR A 216 -13.90 -7.80 24.71
CA TYR A 216 -15.12 -8.63 24.70
C TYR A 216 -15.34 -9.36 26.03
N LEU A 217 -14.30 -9.96 26.61
CA LEU A 217 -14.39 -10.68 27.88
C LEU A 217 -14.68 -9.74 29.05
N SER A 218 -14.05 -8.57 29.09
CA SER A 218 -14.29 -7.53 30.09
C SER A 218 -15.75 -7.07 30.08
N GLU A 219 -16.29 -6.78 28.89
CA GLU A 219 -17.69 -6.37 28.73
C GLU A 219 -18.69 -7.51 29.02
N SER A 220 -18.38 -8.73 28.56
CA SER A 220 -19.34 -9.84 28.62
C SER A 220 -19.39 -10.53 29.96
N CYS A 221 -18.25 -10.67 30.65
CA CYS A 221 -18.16 -11.44 31.89
C CYS A 221 -17.31 -10.76 32.98
N GLY A 222 -16.78 -9.57 32.70
CA GLY A 222 -16.08 -8.78 33.71
C GLY A 222 -14.66 -9.23 34.00
N TYR A 223 -14.06 -10.02 33.12
CA TYR A 223 -12.68 -10.46 33.22
C TYR A 223 -11.85 -9.86 32.10
N ARG A 224 -10.84 -9.10 32.47
CA ARG A 224 -9.85 -8.55 31.55
C ARG A 224 -8.58 -9.39 31.58
N LEU A 225 -8.12 -9.83 30.42
CA LEU A 225 -6.93 -10.66 30.27
C LEU A 225 -5.81 -9.87 29.58
N ASP A 226 -4.63 -9.83 30.19
CA ASP A 226 -3.48 -9.17 29.60
C ASP A 226 -2.93 -9.97 28.41
N ALA A 227 -2.86 -9.33 27.25
CA ALA A 227 -2.28 -9.94 26.05
C ALA A 227 -0.76 -10.01 26.15
N THR A 228 -0.21 -11.22 26.10
CA THR A 228 1.24 -11.47 26.18
C THR A 228 1.75 -12.28 24.99
N ALA A 229 3.02 -12.15 24.63
CA ALA A 229 3.60 -13.04 23.62
C ALA A 229 3.62 -14.48 24.15
N LEU A 230 3.32 -15.46 23.32
CA LEU A 230 3.35 -16.87 23.73
C LEU A 230 4.74 -17.26 24.29
N THR A 231 4.76 -17.81 25.51
CA THR A 231 5.98 -18.28 26.19
C THR A 231 5.91 -19.78 26.50
N SER A 232 6.96 -20.33 27.12
CA SER A 232 6.98 -21.72 27.60
C SER A 232 6.16 -21.95 28.89
N ALA A 233 5.31 -21.00 29.30
CA ALA A 233 4.40 -21.19 30.42
C ALA A 233 3.40 -22.33 30.11
N GLU A 234 3.07 -23.14 31.10
CA GLU A 234 2.14 -24.27 30.96
C GLU A 234 0.67 -23.78 30.94
N PRO A 235 -0.26 -24.56 30.36
CA PRO A 235 -1.71 -24.30 30.34
C PRO A 235 -2.31 -23.99 31.74
N PRO A 236 -3.45 -23.28 31.83
CA PRO A 236 -4.39 -22.97 30.74
C PRO A 236 -4.12 -21.62 30.04
N ARG A 237 -4.15 -21.63 28.70
CA ARG A 237 -3.95 -20.42 27.87
C ARG A 237 -5.00 -20.31 26.77
N ILE A 238 -5.25 -19.09 26.32
CA ILE A 238 -5.92 -18.79 25.05
C ILE A 238 -4.84 -18.31 24.09
N ILE A 239 -4.60 -19.08 23.03
CA ILE A 239 -3.58 -18.79 22.03
C ILE A 239 -4.25 -18.33 20.75
N ILE A 240 -3.98 -17.09 20.33
CA ILE A 240 -4.43 -16.54 19.05
C ILE A 240 -3.24 -16.48 18.10
N GLY A 241 -3.37 -17.07 16.92
CA GLY A 241 -2.24 -17.20 16.01
C GLY A 241 -2.56 -17.60 14.58
N THR A 242 -1.54 -17.53 13.74
CA THR A 242 -1.60 -18.02 12.36
C THR A 242 -1.10 -19.47 12.28
N ASP A 243 -1.82 -20.35 11.59
CA ASP A 243 -1.41 -21.73 11.31
C ASP A 243 -1.35 -22.00 9.80
N SER A 244 -0.14 -22.23 9.30
CA SER A 244 0.13 -22.51 7.88
C SER A 244 -0.47 -23.83 7.35
N SER A 245 -0.93 -24.71 8.24
CA SER A 245 -1.58 -25.98 7.88
C SER A 245 -3.06 -25.80 7.48
N LEU A 246 -3.68 -24.69 7.88
CA LEU A 246 -5.05 -24.34 7.51
C LEU A 246 -5.14 -23.81 6.08
N SER A 247 -6.34 -23.89 5.49
CA SER A 247 -6.69 -23.14 4.29
C SER A 247 -6.44 -21.64 4.54
N PRO A 248 -5.80 -20.89 3.62
CA PRO A 248 -5.45 -19.48 3.82
C PRO A 248 -6.63 -18.58 4.18
N THR A 249 -7.85 -18.97 3.81
CA THR A 249 -9.10 -18.23 4.01
C THR A 249 -9.94 -18.78 5.15
N SER A 250 -9.41 -19.72 5.94
CA SER A 250 -10.16 -20.39 7.02
C SER A 250 -9.69 -20.03 8.42
N ALA A 251 -10.54 -20.28 9.41
CA ALA A 251 -10.19 -20.23 10.82
C ALA A 251 -10.75 -21.44 11.59
N THR A 252 -10.18 -21.71 12.75
CA THR A 252 -10.58 -22.78 13.66
C THR A 252 -10.37 -22.33 15.11
N ALA A 253 -11.12 -22.91 16.04
CA ALA A 253 -10.88 -22.77 17.47
C ALA A 253 -10.99 -24.14 18.12
N VAL A 254 -9.93 -24.64 18.73
CA VAL A 254 -9.91 -26.01 19.27
C VAL A 254 -9.27 -26.05 20.65
N MET A 255 -9.77 -26.96 21.50
CA MET A 255 -9.09 -27.33 22.72
C MET A 255 -7.91 -28.25 22.41
N GLN A 256 -6.69 -27.87 22.79
CA GLN A 256 -5.49 -28.70 22.61
C GLN A 256 -4.61 -28.63 23.86
N ASP A 257 -4.34 -29.80 24.45
CA ASP A 257 -3.44 -29.96 25.60
C ASP A 257 -3.75 -29.04 26.81
N GLY A 258 -5.01 -28.62 26.96
CA GLY A 258 -5.46 -27.71 28.03
C GLY A 258 -5.52 -26.23 27.65
N ASP A 259 -5.10 -25.89 26.42
CA ASP A 259 -5.24 -24.54 25.85
C ASP A 259 -6.44 -24.45 24.92
N VAL A 260 -6.94 -23.22 24.75
CA VAL A 260 -7.84 -22.83 23.66
C VAL A 260 -6.97 -22.25 22.55
N CYS A 261 -6.91 -22.89 21.39
CA CYS A 261 -6.15 -22.42 20.24
C CYS A 261 -7.12 -21.83 19.20
N ILE A 262 -7.15 -20.51 19.06
CA ILE A 262 -7.86 -19.79 17.99
C ILE A 262 -6.85 -19.54 16.87
N LEU A 263 -6.93 -20.35 15.83
CA LEU A 263 -5.95 -20.37 14.74
C LEU A 263 -6.60 -19.97 13.43
N ARG A 264 -5.87 -19.20 12.62
CA ARG A 264 -6.35 -18.72 11.32
C ARG A 264 -5.36 -18.97 10.20
N GLY A 265 -5.90 -19.06 9.00
CA GLY A 265 -5.16 -19.02 7.75
C GLY A 265 -4.56 -17.64 7.49
N GLU A 266 -3.63 -17.61 6.54
CA GLU A 266 -2.80 -16.44 6.25
C GLU A 266 -3.59 -15.18 5.86
N PHE A 267 -4.74 -15.30 5.19
CA PHE A 267 -5.51 -14.18 4.62
C PHE A 267 -6.68 -13.73 5.48
N VAL A 268 -7.01 -14.48 6.53
CA VAL A 268 -8.11 -14.17 7.46
C VAL A 268 -7.63 -13.09 8.41
N ASP A 269 -8.47 -12.10 8.74
CA ASP A 269 -8.10 -11.11 9.75
C ASP A 269 -8.09 -11.72 11.17
N GLY A 270 -7.24 -11.20 12.05
CA GLY A 270 -7.20 -11.66 13.44
C GLY A 270 -8.54 -11.46 14.14
N ASP A 271 -9.15 -10.29 13.96
CA ASP A 271 -10.42 -9.96 14.59
C ASP A 271 -11.56 -10.86 14.09
N ASP A 272 -11.57 -11.20 12.80
CA ASP A 272 -12.57 -12.10 12.23
C ASP A 272 -12.51 -13.50 12.89
N SER A 273 -11.30 -14.01 13.16
CA SER A 273 -11.13 -15.29 13.84
C SER A 273 -11.59 -15.28 15.30
N VAL A 274 -11.44 -14.14 15.98
CA VAL A 274 -11.94 -13.92 17.34
C VAL A 274 -13.45 -13.78 17.35
N ASN A 275 -14.02 -13.00 16.43
CA ASN A 275 -15.47 -12.84 16.28
C ASN A 275 -16.15 -14.20 16.03
N MET A 276 -15.57 -15.04 15.16
CA MET A 276 -16.01 -16.42 14.95
C MET A 276 -16.07 -17.21 16.27
N PHE A 277 -15.03 -17.10 17.11
CA PHE A 277 -15.01 -17.75 18.42
C PHE A 277 -16.09 -17.18 19.35
N CYS A 278 -16.16 -15.85 19.49
CA CYS A 278 -17.13 -15.16 20.34
C CYS A 278 -18.59 -15.54 19.97
N GLU A 279 -18.96 -15.46 18.69
CA GLU A 279 -20.30 -15.86 18.23
C GLU A 279 -20.62 -17.32 18.58
N ARG A 280 -19.63 -18.22 18.48
CA ARG A 280 -19.83 -19.63 18.78
C ARG A 280 -20.03 -19.90 20.27
N ILE A 281 -19.24 -19.25 21.12
CA ILE A 281 -19.34 -19.45 22.57
C ILE A 281 -20.65 -18.85 23.09
N GLU A 282 -21.12 -17.74 22.54
CA GLU A 282 -22.42 -17.17 22.90
C GLU A 282 -23.58 -18.14 22.66
N ALA A 283 -23.52 -18.93 21.59
CA ALA A 283 -24.51 -19.96 21.31
C ALA A 283 -24.50 -21.13 22.31
N CYS A 284 -23.48 -21.22 23.17
CA CYS A 284 -23.36 -22.24 24.23
C CYS A 284 -23.87 -21.74 25.59
N ALA A 285 -24.31 -20.48 25.70
CA ALA A 285 -24.75 -19.91 26.95
C ALA A 285 -26.19 -20.32 27.30
N GLU A 286 -26.43 -20.65 28.57
CA GLU A 286 -27.76 -20.91 29.15
C GLU A 286 -27.91 -20.09 30.43
N ASP A 287 -28.96 -19.25 30.54
CA ASP A 287 -29.29 -18.49 31.75
C ASP A 287 -28.08 -17.76 32.39
N LYS A 288 -27.32 -17.00 31.58
CA LYS A 288 -26.07 -16.28 31.94
C LYS A 288 -24.89 -17.17 32.39
N ILE A 289 -24.98 -18.47 32.17
CA ILE A 289 -23.90 -19.42 32.42
C ILE A 289 -23.32 -19.83 31.07
N LEU A 290 -22.01 -19.61 30.88
CA LEU A 290 -21.28 -20.06 29.70
C LEU A 290 -20.29 -21.16 30.10
N THR A 291 -20.47 -22.37 29.56
CA THR A 291 -19.59 -23.51 29.83
C THR A 291 -19.16 -24.17 28.52
N LEU A 292 -17.85 -24.26 28.30
CA LEU A 292 -17.25 -25.03 27.21
C LEU A 292 -16.56 -26.27 27.79
N ASP A 293 -16.77 -27.44 27.20
CA ASP A 293 -16.09 -28.66 27.62
C ASP A 293 -14.76 -28.87 26.85
N ALA A 294 -13.96 -29.85 27.29
CA ALA A 294 -12.67 -30.16 26.68
C ALA A 294 -12.76 -30.72 25.24
N SER A 295 -13.97 -31.01 24.74
CA SER A 295 -14.24 -31.41 23.36
C SER A 295 -14.73 -30.27 22.48
N PHE A 296 -14.74 -29.03 22.99
CA PHE A 296 -15.07 -27.84 22.20
C PHE A 296 -14.15 -27.73 20.98
N GLU A 297 -14.78 -27.69 19.81
CA GLU A 297 -14.13 -27.43 18.55
C GLU A 297 -15.04 -26.57 17.66
N ILE A 298 -14.42 -25.62 16.97
CA ILE A 298 -14.90 -25.00 15.75
C ILE A 298 -14.06 -25.62 14.65
N LYS A 299 -14.68 -26.49 13.86
CA LYS A 299 -14.03 -27.07 12.67
C LYS A 299 -13.56 -25.96 11.75
N GLU A 300 -12.50 -26.23 11.00
CA GLU A 300 -12.01 -25.34 9.96
C GLU A 300 -13.18 -24.80 9.13
N THR A 301 -13.37 -23.48 9.22
CA THR A 301 -14.50 -22.75 8.64
C THR A 301 -13.94 -21.71 7.69
N GLU A 302 -14.42 -21.71 6.45
CA GLU A 302 -14.08 -20.70 5.46
C GLU A 302 -14.65 -19.34 5.87
N MET A 303 -13.79 -18.33 5.89
CA MET A 303 -14.11 -16.96 6.26
C MET A 303 -14.31 -16.13 5.00
N GLU A 304 -15.17 -15.12 5.07
CA GLU A 304 -15.32 -14.16 3.98
C GLU A 304 -14.12 -13.21 3.98
N THR A 305 -13.16 -13.45 3.10
CA THR A 305 -11.97 -12.61 2.96
C THR A 305 -12.10 -11.68 1.76
N LYS A 306 -11.56 -10.47 1.88
CA LYS A 306 -11.41 -9.54 0.73
C LYS A 306 -10.28 -9.96 -0.21
N ILE A 307 -9.51 -10.99 0.14
CA ILE A 307 -8.40 -11.53 -0.63
C ILE A 307 -8.72 -12.97 -1.03
N ILE A 308 -8.68 -13.25 -2.32
CA ILE A 308 -8.83 -14.60 -2.86
C ILE A 308 -7.47 -15.28 -3.02
N LEU A 309 -7.47 -16.62 -3.00
CA LEU A 309 -6.29 -17.40 -3.31
C LEU A 309 -6.00 -17.35 -4.81
N ALA A 310 -4.81 -16.88 -5.18
CA ALA A 310 -4.29 -17.01 -6.54
C ALA A 310 -3.73 -18.43 -6.73
N ASP A 311 -4.63 -19.40 -6.87
CA ASP A 311 -4.30 -20.81 -7.08
C ASP A 311 -3.80 -21.08 -8.52
N GLU A 312 -3.50 -22.35 -8.82
CA GLU A 312 -2.99 -22.73 -10.14
C GLU A 312 -3.97 -22.38 -11.28
N GLU A 313 -5.28 -22.50 -11.05
CA GLU A 313 -6.29 -22.17 -12.05
C GLU A 313 -6.32 -20.66 -12.32
N PHE A 314 -6.38 -19.84 -11.26
CA PHE A 314 -6.33 -18.38 -11.36
C PHE A 314 -5.07 -17.91 -12.09
N MET A 315 -3.90 -18.44 -11.69
CA MET A 315 -2.62 -18.10 -12.32
C MET A 315 -2.56 -18.54 -13.78
N SER A 316 -3.07 -19.72 -14.11
CA SER A 316 -3.14 -20.19 -15.50
C SER A 316 -4.07 -19.32 -16.36
N GLY A 317 -5.14 -18.79 -15.78
CA GLY A 317 -6.04 -17.84 -16.44
C GLY A 317 -5.36 -16.52 -16.77
N LEU A 318 -4.51 -16.00 -15.87
CA LEU A 318 -3.67 -14.83 -16.14
C LEU A 318 -2.68 -15.09 -17.27
N ASP A 319 -2.00 -16.24 -17.26
CA ASP A 319 -1.06 -16.59 -18.33
C ASP A 319 -1.76 -16.76 -19.67
N ALA A 320 -2.93 -17.40 -19.71
CA ALA A 320 -3.76 -17.52 -20.91
C ALA A 320 -4.19 -16.14 -21.45
N LYS A 321 -4.59 -15.22 -20.58
CA LYS A 321 -4.93 -13.84 -20.97
C LYS A 321 -3.72 -13.09 -21.55
N ALA A 322 -2.53 -13.27 -20.98
CA ALA A 322 -1.31 -12.68 -21.53
C ALA A 322 -1.03 -13.21 -22.94
N GLU A 323 -1.15 -14.53 -23.17
CA GLU A 323 -0.98 -15.12 -24.49
C GLU A 323 -2.03 -14.65 -25.50
N GLU A 324 -3.29 -14.48 -25.08
CA GLU A 324 -4.35 -13.89 -25.92
C GLU A 324 -4.00 -12.46 -26.34
N MET A 325 -3.53 -11.63 -25.40
CA MET A 325 -3.11 -10.26 -25.71
C MET A 325 -1.89 -10.23 -26.64
N LYS A 326 -0.92 -11.14 -26.47
CA LYS A 326 0.20 -11.28 -27.41
C LYS A 326 -0.31 -11.64 -28.80
N ALA A 327 -1.19 -12.62 -28.93
CA ALA A 327 -1.78 -13.01 -30.20
C ALA A 327 -2.55 -11.85 -30.85
N ALA A 328 -3.36 -11.11 -30.10
CA ALA A 328 -4.08 -9.94 -30.58
C ALA A 328 -3.14 -8.85 -31.14
N VAL A 329 -1.96 -8.68 -30.56
CA VAL A 329 -0.92 -7.79 -31.09
C VAL A 329 -0.30 -8.39 -32.35
N LEU A 330 0.15 -9.64 -32.33
CA LEU A 330 0.90 -10.26 -33.43
C LEU A 330 0.05 -10.45 -34.69
N ASP A 331 -1.21 -10.85 -34.53
CA ASP A 331 -2.16 -11.15 -35.61
C ASP A 331 -2.92 -9.91 -36.11
N SER A 332 -2.69 -8.74 -35.50
CA SER A 332 -3.33 -7.50 -35.94
C SER A 332 -2.98 -7.17 -37.40
N GLU A 333 -4.01 -6.76 -38.13
CA GLU A 333 -3.88 -6.21 -39.47
C GLU A 333 -3.40 -4.77 -39.43
N SER A 334 -2.84 -4.31 -40.54
CA SER A 334 -2.48 -2.90 -40.70
C SER A 334 -3.74 -2.08 -40.92
N ASP A 335 -3.97 -1.10 -40.04
CA ASP A 335 -5.10 -0.17 -40.17
C ASP A 335 -4.56 1.22 -40.51
N TYR A 336 -4.86 1.66 -41.72
CA TYR A 336 -4.47 2.96 -42.23
C TYR A 336 -5.50 3.47 -43.23
N THR A 337 -5.64 4.79 -43.29
CA THR A 337 -6.43 5.48 -44.32
C THR A 337 -5.54 6.52 -44.98
N VAL A 338 -5.50 6.51 -46.32
CA VAL A 338 -4.84 7.56 -47.07
C VAL A 338 -5.72 8.81 -47.01
N GLY A 339 -5.19 9.89 -46.43
CA GLY A 339 -5.89 11.16 -46.35
C GLY A 339 -6.03 11.84 -47.71
N ASP A 340 -6.84 12.90 -47.76
CA ASP A 340 -7.10 13.65 -49.00
C ASP A 340 -5.80 14.16 -49.65
N GLY A 341 -5.54 13.71 -50.88
CA GLY A 341 -4.31 14.04 -51.61
C GLY A 341 -3.04 13.35 -51.10
N GLY A 342 -3.17 12.41 -50.16
CA GLY A 342 -2.10 11.58 -49.62
C GLY A 342 -1.59 10.53 -50.60
N SER A 343 -0.44 9.95 -50.30
CA SER A 343 0.18 8.86 -51.07
C SER A 343 0.65 7.74 -50.14
N ILE A 344 0.75 6.52 -50.67
CA ILE A 344 1.33 5.37 -49.98
C ILE A 344 2.76 5.19 -50.46
N TYR A 345 3.70 5.08 -49.52
CA TYR A 345 5.11 4.78 -49.78
C TYR A 345 5.47 3.41 -49.20
N TYR A 346 5.98 2.52 -50.05
CA TYR A 346 6.36 1.15 -49.70
C TYR A 346 7.86 1.03 -49.49
N PHE A 347 8.24 0.35 -48.40
CA PHE A 347 9.62 0.03 -48.06
C PHE A 347 9.81 -1.49 -47.91
N ALA A 348 10.92 -2.01 -48.43
CA ALA A 348 11.34 -3.41 -48.32
C ALA A 348 12.87 -3.50 -48.24
N ALA A 349 13.42 -4.46 -47.48
CA ALA A 349 14.86 -4.60 -47.28
C ALA A 349 15.63 -4.92 -48.58
N ASP A 350 14.95 -5.54 -49.56
CA ASP A 350 15.44 -5.84 -50.90
C ASP A 350 15.03 -4.80 -51.97
N GLY A 351 14.44 -3.67 -51.56
CA GLY A 351 14.03 -2.57 -52.44
C GLY A 351 15.21 -1.80 -53.06
N ASP A 352 14.89 -0.72 -53.78
CA ASP A 352 15.89 0.22 -54.33
C ASP A 352 15.46 1.66 -54.02
N ASP A 353 16.34 2.45 -53.40
CA ASP A 353 16.06 3.85 -53.05
C ASP A 353 15.85 4.76 -54.27
N LYS A 354 16.25 4.29 -55.47
CA LYS A 354 15.93 4.95 -56.75
C LYS A 354 14.48 4.78 -57.18
N ASN A 355 13.73 3.82 -56.61
CA ASN A 355 12.32 3.65 -56.88
C ASN A 355 11.52 4.84 -56.32
N ASP A 356 10.36 5.12 -56.91
CA ASP A 356 9.44 6.14 -56.38
C ASP A 356 8.80 5.71 -55.05
N GLY A 357 8.74 4.40 -54.78
CA GLY A 357 8.12 3.84 -53.59
C GLY A 357 6.60 3.81 -53.64
N LEU A 358 5.96 4.12 -54.78
CA LEU A 358 4.50 4.29 -54.87
C LEU A 358 3.73 2.99 -55.19
N SER A 359 4.43 1.85 -55.26
CA SER A 359 3.82 0.53 -55.42
C SER A 359 4.64 -0.56 -54.74
N GLU A 360 3.99 -1.65 -54.36
CA GLU A 360 4.62 -2.84 -53.77
C GLU A 360 5.72 -3.46 -54.66
N SER A 361 5.61 -3.31 -55.99
CA SER A 361 6.58 -3.83 -56.95
C SER A 361 7.83 -2.97 -57.13
N ALA A 362 7.80 -1.73 -56.62
CA ALA A 362 8.91 -0.79 -56.67
C ALA A 362 9.10 -0.10 -55.30
N PRO A 363 9.38 -0.87 -54.23
CA PRO A 363 9.55 -0.30 -52.90
C PRO A 363 10.90 0.41 -52.78
N LYS A 364 10.96 1.41 -51.91
CA LYS A 364 12.21 1.99 -51.40
C LYS A 364 12.86 1.04 -50.40
N ARG A 365 14.11 1.31 -50.01
CA ARG A 365 14.89 0.36 -49.19
C ARG A 365 15.23 0.88 -47.80
N THR A 366 15.71 2.11 -47.68
CA THR A 366 16.39 2.57 -46.46
C THR A 366 15.63 3.64 -45.68
N LEU A 367 15.78 3.65 -44.36
CA LEU A 367 15.26 4.73 -43.51
C LEU A 367 15.91 6.09 -43.81
N ASP A 368 17.14 6.09 -44.31
CA ASP A 368 17.81 7.31 -44.80
C ASP A 368 17.06 7.94 -45.97
N GLU A 369 16.50 7.13 -46.86
CA GLU A 369 15.67 7.63 -47.97
C GLU A 369 14.30 8.09 -47.48
N LEU A 370 13.70 7.39 -46.52
CA LEU A 370 12.49 7.86 -45.84
C LEU A 370 12.67 9.27 -45.27
N ALA A 371 13.81 9.55 -44.63
CA ALA A 371 14.11 10.86 -44.06
C ALA A 371 14.27 11.98 -45.10
N ARG A 372 14.46 11.65 -46.39
CA ARG A 372 14.54 12.60 -47.51
C ARG A 372 13.21 12.81 -48.23
N LEU A 373 12.21 11.97 -47.97
CA LEU A 373 10.88 12.13 -48.55
C LEU A 373 10.21 13.40 -48.03
N ASN A 374 9.57 14.13 -48.94
CA ASN A 374 8.72 15.27 -48.59
C ASN A 374 7.30 14.79 -48.25
N LEU A 375 7.18 14.06 -47.15
CA LEU A 375 5.91 13.55 -46.66
C LEU A 375 5.01 14.70 -46.20
N LYS A 376 3.70 14.52 -46.35
CA LYS A 376 2.67 15.45 -45.90
C LYS A 376 1.55 14.72 -45.15
N SER A 377 0.77 15.48 -44.39
CA SER A 377 -0.44 14.96 -43.73
C SER A 377 -1.33 14.20 -44.73
N GLY A 378 -1.80 13.02 -44.33
CA GLY A 378 -2.57 12.10 -45.16
C GLY A 378 -1.74 11.04 -45.89
N ASP A 379 -0.41 11.17 -45.95
CA ASP A 379 0.45 10.12 -46.49
C ASP A 379 0.53 8.91 -45.55
N VAL A 380 0.86 7.74 -46.12
CA VAL A 380 1.06 6.47 -45.42
C VAL A 380 2.42 5.90 -45.81
N VAL A 381 3.17 5.41 -44.84
CA VAL A 381 4.46 4.72 -45.05
C VAL A 381 4.30 3.28 -44.57
N LEU A 382 4.52 2.32 -45.47
CA LEU A 382 4.35 0.90 -45.21
C LEU A 382 5.69 0.16 -45.31
N PHE A 383 6.04 -0.60 -44.27
CA PHE A 383 7.21 -1.46 -44.23
C PHE A 383 6.83 -2.92 -44.45
N ARG A 384 7.58 -3.65 -45.28
CA ARG A 384 7.23 -5.03 -45.61
C ARG A 384 7.42 -5.94 -44.40
N ARG A 385 6.41 -6.74 -44.09
CA ARG A 385 6.47 -7.78 -43.05
C ARG A 385 7.63 -8.75 -43.30
N GLY A 386 8.26 -9.18 -42.22
CA GLY A 386 9.44 -10.04 -42.21
C GLY A 386 10.77 -9.32 -42.43
N ASP A 387 10.77 -8.04 -42.83
CA ASP A 387 12.00 -7.29 -43.09
C ASP A 387 12.52 -6.55 -41.84
N LEU A 388 13.84 -6.35 -41.80
CA LEU A 388 14.57 -5.57 -40.80
C LEU A 388 15.03 -4.23 -41.41
N PHE A 389 14.68 -3.14 -40.75
CA PHE A 389 15.13 -1.79 -41.05
C PHE A 389 15.97 -1.26 -39.89
N ARG A 390 17.23 -0.91 -40.19
CA ARG A 390 18.19 -0.40 -39.19
C ARG A 390 18.23 1.13 -39.20
N GLY A 391 18.11 1.73 -38.03
CA GLY A 391 18.17 3.19 -37.82
C GLY A 391 16.95 3.73 -37.09
N SER A 392 16.68 5.03 -37.29
CA SER A 392 15.60 5.75 -36.60
C SER A 392 14.68 6.45 -37.59
N ILE A 393 13.42 6.65 -37.19
CA ILE A 393 12.40 7.35 -37.98
C ILE A 393 12.12 8.72 -37.37
N GLY A 394 12.16 9.77 -38.20
CA GLY A 394 11.58 11.08 -37.87
C GLY A 394 10.15 11.15 -38.40
N ALA A 395 9.17 10.85 -37.54
CA ALA A 395 7.78 10.72 -37.96
C ALA A 395 7.14 12.10 -38.23
N VAL A 396 6.70 12.31 -39.48
CA VAL A 396 6.13 13.57 -39.97
C VAL A 396 4.67 13.68 -39.54
N GLY A 397 4.24 14.88 -39.12
CA GLY A 397 2.88 15.12 -38.65
C GLY A 397 1.80 14.77 -39.70
N GLY A 398 0.72 14.13 -39.23
CA GLY A 398 -0.39 13.69 -40.07
C GLY A 398 -0.15 12.41 -40.88
N VAL A 399 0.97 11.72 -40.67
CA VAL A 399 1.36 10.52 -41.43
C VAL A 399 1.12 9.26 -40.60
N THR A 400 0.68 8.19 -41.28
CA THR A 400 0.59 6.85 -40.69
C THR A 400 1.80 6.01 -41.10
N TYR A 401 2.44 5.36 -40.14
CA TYR A 401 3.53 4.41 -40.36
C TYR A 401 3.03 3.02 -39.97
N SER A 402 2.97 2.09 -40.94
CA SER A 402 2.43 0.73 -40.74
C SER A 402 3.18 -0.31 -41.57
N ALA A 403 2.60 -1.49 -41.73
CA ALA A 403 3.17 -2.65 -42.39
C ALA A 403 2.40 -3.04 -43.67
N TRP A 404 3.02 -3.81 -44.56
CA TRP A 404 2.38 -4.44 -45.71
C TRP A 404 2.95 -5.84 -45.98
N GLY A 405 2.26 -6.62 -46.81
CA GLY A 405 2.63 -8.01 -47.11
C GLY A 405 2.19 -8.99 -46.02
N ASP A 406 2.84 -10.16 -45.98
CA ASP A 406 2.52 -11.27 -45.08
C ASP A 406 3.69 -11.57 -44.11
N GLY A 407 3.38 -12.17 -42.96
CA GLY A 407 4.38 -12.65 -42.00
C GLY A 407 4.56 -11.77 -40.76
N ALA A 408 5.73 -11.90 -40.11
CA ALA A 408 6.05 -11.18 -38.89
C ALA A 408 6.06 -9.66 -39.10
N LYS A 409 5.79 -8.88 -38.05
CA LYS A 409 5.83 -7.41 -38.13
C LYS A 409 7.21 -6.92 -38.60
N PRO A 410 7.28 -5.86 -39.43
CA PRO A 410 8.55 -5.26 -39.82
C PRO A 410 9.30 -4.75 -38.58
N ILE A 411 10.60 -5.05 -38.52
CA ILE A 411 11.45 -4.69 -37.38
C ILE A 411 12.12 -3.35 -37.65
N ILE A 412 11.90 -2.37 -36.79
CA ILE A 412 12.65 -1.12 -36.70
C ILE A 412 13.65 -1.26 -35.56
N SER A 413 14.89 -1.61 -35.88
CA SER A 413 15.98 -1.70 -34.91
C SER A 413 16.82 -0.43 -34.94
N ALA A 414 16.96 0.24 -33.81
CA ALA A 414 17.86 1.40 -33.71
C ALA A 414 19.34 1.00 -33.68
N SER A 415 19.65 -0.31 -33.56
CA SER A 415 21.02 -0.77 -33.74
C SER A 415 21.44 -0.69 -35.20
N LYS A 416 22.50 0.06 -35.46
CA LYS A 416 22.95 0.42 -36.81
C LYS A 416 23.52 -0.77 -37.59
N ARG A 417 24.03 -1.79 -36.89
CA ARG A 417 24.64 -3.00 -37.47
C ARG A 417 24.83 -4.08 -36.41
N ASN A 418 25.16 -5.29 -36.86
CA ASN A 418 25.82 -6.27 -36.00
C ASN A 418 27.29 -5.84 -35.80
N TYR A 419 27.73 -5.77 -34.54
CA TYR A 419 29.08 -5.38 -34.09
C TYR A 419 29.97 -6.58 -33.74
N ALA A 420 29.54 -7.81 -34.04
CA ALA A 420 30.32 -9.03 -33.86
C ALA A 420 31.43 -9.24 -34.91
N ASP A 421 32.00 -8.18 -35.46
CA ASP A 421 33.18 -8.29 -36.32
C ASP A 421 34.43 -8.06 -35.45
N GLU A 422 35.34 -9.03 -35.43
CA GLU A 422 36.59 -8.95 -34.64
C GLU A 422 37.37 -7.64 -34.84
N SER A 423 37.32 -7.07 -36.05
CA SER A 423 38.02 -5.84 -36.40
C SER A 423 37.44 -4.59 -35.72
N LEU A 424 36.21 -4.68 -35.21
CA LEU A 424 35.54 -3.61 -34.49
C LEU A 424 35.95 -3.55 -33.01
N TRP A 425 36.79 -4.46 -32.53
CA TRP A 425 37.21 -4.54 -31.14
C TRP A 425 38.73 -4.56 -31.02
N GLN A 426 39.27 -3.61 -30.26
CA GLN A 426 40.71 -3.52 -30.01
C GLN A 426 40.99 -3.75 -28.52
N PRO A 427 42.06 -4.48 -28.18
CA PRO A 427 42.46 -4.64 -26.79
C PRO A 427 42.92 -3.29 -26.24
N THR A 428 42.60 -3.03 -24.97
CA THR A 428 43.14 -1.89 -24.23
C THR A 428 44.44 -2.28 -23.52
N GLU A 429 44.99 -1.38 -22.71
CA GLU A 429 46.11 -1.70 -21.82
C GLU A 429 45.71 -2.56 -20.60
N TYR A 430 44.40 -2.71 -20.35
CA TYR A 430 43.86 -3.52 -19.26
C TYR A 430 43.46 -4.90 -19.78
N ASP A 431 43.86 -5.94 -19.05
CA ASP A 431 43.56 -7.33 -19.40
C ASP A 431 42.04 -7.55 -19.54
N ASN A 432 41.65 -8.26 -20.61
CA ASN A 432 40.26 -8.60 -20.94
C ASN A 432 39.34 -7.39 -21.19
N VAL A 433 39.86 -6.16 -21.26
CA VAL A 433 39.04 -4.99 -21.60
C VAL A 433 39.28 -4.63 -23.06
N TRP A 434 38.20 -4.62 -23.81
CA TRP A 434 38.16 -4.31 -25.24
C TRP A 434 37.41 -3.00 -25.47
N VAL A 435 37.86 -2.22 -26.45
CA VAL A 435 37.18 -1.00 -26.88
C VAL A 435 36.66 -1.15 -28.30
N CYS A 436 35.42 -0.70 -28.54
CA CYS A 436 34.87 -0.66 -29.89
C CYS A 436 35.59 0.43 -30.71
N THR A 437 36.00 0.10 -31.94
CA THR A 437 36.69 1.04 -32.83
C THR A 437 35.79 2.14 -33.35
N GLU A 438 34.48 1.89 -33.39
CA GLU A 438 33.47 2.88 -33.75
C GLU A 438 33.28 3.91 -32.63
N THR A 439 32.79 5.09 -33.01
CA THR A 439 32.31 6.08 -32.04
C THR A 439 30.84 5.78 -31.76
N LEU A 440 30.52 5.56 -30.48
CA LEU A 440 29.18 5.18 -30.02
C LEU A 440 28.78 6.13 -28.89
N VAL A 441 27.66 6.82 -29.08
CA VAL A 441 27.23 7.91 -28.20
C VAL A 441 26.26 7.37 -27.17
N ASN A 442 26.67 7.42 -25.90
CA ASN A 442 25.82 7.15 -24.74
C ASN A 442 24.98 5.87 -24.91
N VAL A 443 25.68 4.74 -25.00
CA VAL A 443 25.10 3.41 -25.22
C VAL A 443 24.28 3.01 -24.02
N GLY A 444 23.03 2.62 -24.26
CA GLY A 444 22.10 2.17 -23.23
C GLY A 444 22.03 0.65 -23.08
N ILE A 445 22.05 -0.06 -24.20
CA ILE A 445 21.93 -1.51 -24.26
C ILE A 445 22.97 -2.12 -25.20
N VAL A 446 23.53 -3.25 -24.78
CA VAL A 446 24.38 -4.13 -25.60
C VAL A 446 23.77 -5.54 -25.48
N ALA A 447 23.11 -6.01 -26.52
CA ALA A 447 22.55 -7.35 -26.60
C ALA A 447 23.54 -8.29 -27.32
N LEU A 448 23.73 -9.48 -26.78
CA LEU A 448 24.74 -10.46 -27.18
C LEU A 448 24.04 -11.74 -27.61
N ASP A 449 24.50 -12.36 -28.71
CA ASP A 449 23.85 -13.53 -29.32
C ASP A 449 22.33 -13.34 -29.47
N HIS A 450 21.94 -12.09 -29.76
CA HIS A 450 20.56 -11.66 -29.77
C HIS A 450 19.82 -12.38 -30.91
N THR A 451 18.79 -13.14 -30.54
CA THR A 451 18.04 -13.97 -31.48
C THR A 451 16.91 -13.20 -32.15
N GLY A 452 16.40 -12.16 -31.48
CA GLY A 452 15.21 -11.43 -31.91
C GLY A 452 13.91 -12.23 -31.75
N GLU A 453 13.95 -13.40 -31.09
CA GLU A 453 12.78 -14.22 -30.80
C GLU A 453 11.81 -13.46 -29.88
N LEU A 454 10.56 -13.32 -30.31
CA LEU A 454 9.55 -12.62 -29.53
C LEU A 454 9.15 -13.46 -28.31
N GLY A 455 9.05 -12.83 -27.14
CA GLY A 455 8.68 -13.50 -25.89
C GLY A 455 9.83 -14.26 -25.22
N LYS A 456 11.04 -14.20 -25.78
CA LYS A 456 12.24 -14.67 -25.10
C LYS A 456 12.70 -13.59 -24.12
N TYR A 457 12.38 -13.77 -22.84
CA TYR A 457 12.66 -12.79 -21.79
C TYR A 457 14.08 -12.88 -21.22
N ASP A 458 14.89 -13.86 -21.59
CA ASP A 458 16.21 -14.11 -21.01
C ASP A 458 17.37 -13.93 -22.00
N GLU A 459 17.21 -13.07 -23.02
CA GLU A 459 18.32 -12.71 -23.92
C GLU A 459 19.51 -12.16 -23.13
N LEU A 460 20.71 -12.48 -23.62
CA LEU A 460 21.94 -12.06 -22.99
C LEU A 460 22.18 -10.57 -23.26
N VAL A 461 22.34 -9.78 -22.20
CA VAL A 461 22.65 -8.35 -22.27
C VAL A 461 23.84 -8.02 -21.40
N GLY A 462 24.67 -7.08 -21.86
CA GLY A 462 25.84 -6.62 -21.12
C GLY A 462 25.46 -5.99 -19.77
N ILE A 463 26.30 -6.22 -18.76
CA ILE A 463 26.16 -5.64 -17.42
C ILE A 463 26.62 -4.18 -17.48
N ARG A 464 25.67 -3.26 -17.67
CA ARG A 464 25.98 -1.83 -17.78
C ARG A 464 26.63 -1.28 -16.51
N LYS A 465 27.74 -0.58 -16.69
CA LYS A 465 28.44 0.19 -15.67
C LYS A 465 28.27 1.68 -15.91
N VAL A 466 28.21 2.43 -14.81
CA VAL A 466 28.05 3.89 -14.79
C VAL A 466 29.15 4.47 -13.91
N ALA A 467 29.94 5.39 -14.45
CA ALA A 467 30.99 6.06 -13.71
C ALA A 467 30.41 6.81 -12.49
N GLY A 468 31.07 6.69 -11.33
CA GLY A 468 30.63 7.27 -10.06
C GLY A 468 29.58 6.44 -9.30
N VAL A 469 29.10 5.32 -9.84
CA VAL A 469 28.12 4.44 -9.18
C VAL A 469 28.80 3.17 -8.69
N GLY A 470 28.53 2.77 -7.44
CA GLY A 470 29.00 1.49 -6.90
C GLY A 470 30.53 1.32 -6.86
N GLY A 471 31.29 2.41 -6.85
CA GLY A 471 32.76 2.40 -6.86
C GLY A 471 33.38 2.21 -8.25
N PHE A 472 32.59 2.17 -9.31
CA PHE A 472 33.09 2.10 -10.69
C PHE A 472 33.53 3.49 -11.16
N ASN A 473 34.79 3.63 -11.63
CA ASN A 473 35.34 4.93 -12.08
C ASN A 473 35.72 4.96 -13.57
N GLY A 474 35.80 3.82 -14.24
CA GLY A 474 36.24 3.73 -15.63
C GLY A 474 36.73 2.33 -15.98
N VAL A 475 37.46 2.23 -17.10
CA VAL A 475 38.04 0.97 -17.61
C VAL A 475 38.85 0.21 -16.57
N GLU A 476 39.58 0.91 -15.70
CA GLU A 476 40.41 0.30 -14.66
C GLU A 476 39.59 -0.39 -13.56
N SER A 477 38.29 -0.06 -13.47
CA SER A 477 37.35 -0.68 -12.53
C SER A 477 36.64 -1.91 -13.12
N MET A 478 36.79 -2.17 -14.43
CA MET A 478 36.17 -3.32 -15.09
C MET A 478 36.87 -4.61 -14.66
N SER A 479 36.10 -5.60 -14.23
CA SER A 479 36.67 -6.81 -13.63
C SER A 479 35.84 -8.07 -13.78
N THR A 480 34.57 -7.95 -14.19
CA THR A 480 33.67 -9.08 -14.36
C THR A 480 33.29 -9.24 -15.82
N ASP A 481 33.15 -10.50 -16.25
CA ASP A 481 32.68 -10.81 -17.60
C ASP A 481 31.37 -10.10 -17.94
N LEU A 482 31.24 -9.68 -19.20
CA LEU A 482 30.07 -8.99 -19.76
C LEU A 482 29.81 -7.57 -19.23
N GLU A 483 30.68 -7.02 -18.37
CA GLU A 483 30.60 -5.60 -18.02
C GLU A 483 30.77 -4.74 -19.27
N VAL A 484 29.84 -3.79 -19.47
CA VAL A 484 29.89 -2.82 -20.57
C VAL A 484 29.87 -1.40 -20.00
N TRP A 485 30.73 -0.54 -20.52
CA TRP A 485 30.80 0.86 -20.10
C TRP A 485 30.81 1.79 -21.31
N SER A 486 29.81 2.69 -21.36
CA SER A 486 29.79 3.80 -22.31
C SER A 486 30.47 5.02 -21.68
N ASP A 487 31.65 5.37 -22.17
CA ASP A 487 32.32 6.61 -21.79
C ASP A 487 31.63 7.78 -22.51
N LEU A 488 30.95 8.62 -21.73
CA LEU A 488 30.18 9.76 -22.22
C LEU A 488 31.06 10.91 -22.71
N GLU A 489 32.32 11.00 -22.25
CA GLU A 489 33.24 12.07 -22.66
C GLU A 489 33.86 11.74 -24.02
N SER A 490 34.41 10.53 -24.16
CA SER A 490 35.08 10.12 -25.39
C SER A 490 34.17 9.47 -26.45
N ASN A 491 32.90 9.18 -26.10
CA ASN A 491 31.94 8.43 -26.92
C ASN A 491 32.51 7.08 -27.39
N ARG A 492 33.06 6.33 -26.42
CA ARG A 492 33.63 5.00 -26.61
C ARG A 492 32.86 3.97 -25.78
N LEU A 493 32.69 2.78 -26.35
CA LEU A 493 32.14 1.63 -25.65
C LEU A 493 33.26 0.66 -25.30
N TYR A 494 33.33 0.30 -24.03
CA TYR A 494 34.24 -0.71 -23.51
C TYR A 494 33.46 -1.95 -23.07
N MET A 495 34.05 -3.13 -23.25
CA MET A 495 33.49 -4.40 -22.80
C MET A 495 34.57 -5.24 -22.14
N TYR A 496 34.26 -5.81 -20.98
CA TYR A 496 35.08 -6.85 -20.36
C TYR A 496 34.70 -8.21 -20.97
N SER A 497 35.67 -8.85 -21.61
CA SER A 497 35.52 -10.17 -22.22
C SER A 497 36.87 -10.89 -22.27
N ALA A 498 36.87 -12.17 -21.88
CA ALA A 498 38.07 -13.02 -21.88
C ALA A 498 38.73 -13.16 -23.26
N GLU A 499 37.96 -12.97 -24.33
CA GLU A 499 38.39 -13.03 -25.73
C GLU A 499 37.84 -11.82 -26.48
N ASN A 500 38.32 -11.57 -27.70
CA ASN A 500 37.80 -10.51 -28.55
C ASN A 500 36.26 -10.67 -28.67
N PRO A 501 35.45 -9.68 -28.26
CA PRO A 501 33.99 -9.80 -28.28
C PRO A 501 33.45 -10.17 -29.67
N GLY A 502 34.03 -9.62 -30.74
CA GLY A 502 33.64 -9.93 -32.11
C GLY A 502 33.95 -11.36 -32.56
N ALA A 503 34.89 -12.05 -31.90
CA ALA A 503 35.12 -13.48 -32.15
C ALA A 503 34.21 -14.37 -31.30
N ARG A 504 33.84 -13.85 -30.12
CA ARG A 504 33.20 -14.62 -29.05
C ARG A 504 31.69 -14.77 -29.23
N PHE A 505 31.02 -13.73 -29.71
CA PHE A 505 29.56 -13.70 -29.87
C PHE A 505 29.17 -13.77 -31.35
N GLU A 506 28.08 -14.47 -31.67
CA GLU A 506 27.52 -14.55 -33.02
C GLU A 506 26.91 -13.20 -33.46
N SER A 507 26.36 -12.45 -32.50
CA SER A 507 25.87 -11.11 -32.72
C SER A 507 26.14 -10.20 -31.52
N ILE A 508 26.43 -8.93 -31.82
CA ILE A 508 26.48 -7.84 -30.84
C ILE A 508 25.63 -6.72 -31.40
N GLU A 509 24.50 -6.45 -30.77
CA GLU A 509 23.58 -5.38 -31.14
C GLU A 509 23.67 -4.26 -30.10
N ILE A 510 23.90 -3.04 -30.56
CA ILE A 510 24.16 -1.87 -29.69
C ILE A 510 23.09 -0.81 -29.91
N GLY A 511 22.43 -0.40 -28.83
CA GLY A 511 21.48 0.72 -28.80
C GLY A 511 22.09 1.97 -28.19
N GLU A 512 22.30 2.99 -29.03
CA GLU A 512 22.78 4.31 -28.63
C GLU A 512 21.64 5.23 -28.17
N ARG A 513 21.99 6.36 -27.54
CA ARG A 513 21.04 7.42 -27.23
C ARG A 513 20.36 7.94 -28.49
N GLY A 514 19.02 7.97 -28.46
CA GLY A 514 18.15 8.52 -29.51
C GLY A 514 16.95 7.61 -29.77
N ASN A 515 15.76 8.19 -29.92
CA ASN A 515 14.54 7.40 -30.06
C ASN A 515 14.54 6.58 -31.35
N ALA A 516 13.99 5.37 -31.32
CA ALA A 516 13.78 4.59 -32.54
C ALA A 516 12.79 5.32 -33.47
N ILE A 517 11.74 5.92 -32.91
CA ILE A 517 10.79 6.76 -33.63
C ILE A 517 10.61 8.09 -32.88
N SER A 518 11.01 9.19 -33.52
CA SER A 518 10.86 10.55 -33.00
C SER A 518 9.67 11.25 -33.65
N ILE A 519 8.65 11.60 -32.88
CA ILE A 519 7.48 12.33 -33.38
C ILE A 519 7.84 13.80 -33.65
N LYS A 520 7.62 14.29 -34.88
CA LYS A 520 7.99 15.66 -35.31
C LYS A 520 6.79 16.60 -35.49
N GLY A 521 5.57 16.10 -35.33
CA GLY A 521 4.34 16.89 -35.41
C GLY A 521 3.13 16.12 -34.87
N GLY A 522 1.97 16.76 -34.79
CA GLY A 522 0.72 16.12 -34.38
C GLY A 522 0.07 15.27 -35.49
N GLY A 523 -0.93 14.46 -35.13
CA GLY A 523 -1.69 13.63 -36.06
C GLY A 523 -0.93 12.39 -36.56
N VAL A 524 0.10 11.93 -35.84
CA VAL A 524 0.90 10.77 -36.23
C VAL A 524 0.26 9.49 -35.72
N THR A 525 0.23 8.46 -36.58
CA THR A 525 -0.12 7.09 -36.17
C THR A 525 1.07 6.17 -36.40
N ILE A 526 1.49 5.47 -35.35
CA ILE A 526 2.44 4.37 -35.41
C ILE A 526 1.66 3.07 -35.20
N ASP A 527 1.69 2.19 -36.18
CA ASP A 527 0.85 1.00 -36.24
C ASP A 527 1.66 -0.22 -36.69
N ASN A 528 1.42 -1.40 -36.10
CA ASN A 528 1.88 -2.68 -36.64
C ASN A 528 3.41 -2.86 -36.81
N LEU A 529 4.23 -2.20 -35.98
CA LEU A 529 5.71 -2.31 -36.04
C LEU A 529 6.28 -3.09 -34.85
N HIS A 530 7.41 -3.75 -35.06
CA HIS A 530 8.27 -4.22 -33.97
C HIS A 530 9.44 -3.24 -33.80
N VAL A 531 9.54 -2.57 -32.65
CA VAL A 531 10.54 -1.55 -32.35
C VAL A 531 11.50 -2.06 -31.28
N THR A 532 12.81 -1.99 -31.52
CA THR A 532 13.81 -2.60 -30.63
C THR A 532 15.18 -1.90 -30.63
N LEU A 533 16.01 -2.22 -29.63
CA LEU A 533 17.45 -1.94 -29.58
C LEU A 533 17.83 -0.45 -29.72
N THR A 534 17.04 0.44 -29.12
CA THR A 534 17.42 1.85 -28.88
C THR A 534 17.91 2.02 -27.44
N GLY A 535 18.87 2.92 -27.20
CA GLY A 535 19.25 3.30 -25.84
C GLY A 535 18.30 4.29 -25.17
N SER A 536 17.30 4.83 -25.89
CA SER A 536 16.33 5.81 -25.38
C SER A 536 14.90 5.28 -25.49
N HIS A 537 13.99 6.01 -26.14
CA HIS A 537 12.58 5.64 -26.23
C HIS A 537 12.26 4.89 -27.53
N GLY A 538 11.34 3.94 -27.49
CA GLY A 538 10.79 3.31 -28.70
C GLY A 538 10.11 4.35 -29.58
N VAL A 539 9.05 4.97 -29.05
CA VAL A 539 8.42 6.17 -29.61
C VAL A 539 8.56 7.30 -28.60
N GLY A 540 9.11 8.44 -29.02
CA GLY A 540 9.21 9.63 -28.15
C GLY A 540 8.72 10.89 -28.83
N ALA A 541 7.90 11.64 -28.12
CA ALA A 541 7.33 12.92 -28.53
C ALA A 541 7.57 14.00 -27.48
N GLY A 542 7.76 15.24 -27.94
CA GLY A 542 7.55 16.41 -27.09
C GLY A 542 6.06 16.76 -27.02
N THR A 543 5.75 18.03 -26.72
CA THR A 543 4.38 18.55 -26.85
C THR A 543 3.78 18.21 -28.21
N THR A 544 2.62 17.53 -28.21
CA THR A 544 1.99 17.02 -29.43
C THR A 544 0.46 17.00 -29.33
N VAL A 545 -0.22 16.72 -30.45
CA VAL A 545 -1.67 16.52 -30.51
C VAL A 545 -1.97 15.31 -31.39
N SER A 546 -2.98 14.53 -31.04
CA SER A 546 -3.45 13.37 -31.81
C SER A 546 -2.32 12.39 -32.17
N LEU A 547 -1.65 11.83 -31.16
CA LEU A 547 -0.69 10.73 -31.32
C LEU A 547 -1.39 9.39 -31.05
N THR A 548 -1.33 8.47 -32.00
CA THR A 548 -1.79 7.09 -31.83
C THR A 548 -0.62 6.12 -31.96
N VAL A 549 -0.47 5.21 -31.00
CA VAL A 549 0.50 4.12 -31.05
C VAL A 549 -0.22 2.81 -30.75
N ARG A 550 -0.30 1.92 -31.74
CA ARG A 550 -1.10 0.71 -31.62
C ARG A 550 -0.52 -0.49 -32.34
N ASN A 551 -0.96 -1.68 -31.96
CA ASN A 551 -0.63 -2.93 -32.65
C ASN A 551 0.90 -3.20 -32.74
N CYS A 552 1.69 -2.57 -31.87
CA CYS A 552 3.15 -2.61 -31.93
C CYS A 552 3.74 -3.54 -30.87
N VAL A 553 4.93 -4.05 -31.16
CA VAL A 553 5.78 -4.76 -30.20
C VAL A 553 6.96 -3.87 -29.86
N PHE A 554 7.25 -3.69 -28.58
CA PHE A 554 8.42 -2.95 -28.07
C PHE A 554 9.24 -3.86 -27.18
N ASN A 555 10.52 -4.04 -27.48
CA ASN A 555 11.40 -4.79 -26.59
C ASN A 555 12.86 -4.34 -26.59
N TRP A 556 13.60 -4.75 -25.56
CA TRP A 556 15.05 -4.60 -25.46
C TRP A 556 15.52 -3.18 -25.76
N LEU A 557 14.99 -2.20 -25.02
CA LEU A 557 15.29 -0.79 -25.24
C LEU A 557 15.53 -0.01 -23.95
N GLY A 558 16.23 1.11 -24.08
CA GLY A 558 16.59 2.05 -23.02
C GLY A 558 18.00 1.82 -22.46
N GLY A 559 18.27 2.44 -21.32
CA GLY A 559 19.49 2.30 -20.53
C GLY A 559 20.53 3.40 -20.74
N SER A 560 20.36 4.28 -21.74
CA SER A 560 21.24 5.44 -21.91
C SER A 560 21.14 6.35 -20.69
N ILE A 561 22.15 7.17 -20.46
CA ILE A 561 22.21 8.09 -19.32
C ILE A 561 21.55 9.43 -19.67
N LEU A 562 20.70 9.94 -18.77
CA LEU A 562 20.17 11.30 -18.81
C LEU A 562 21.30 12.30 -18.50
N THR A 563 21.84 12.92 -19.54
CA THR A 563 22.91 13.92 -19.42
C THR A 563 22.36 15.34 -19.24
N GLY A 564 22.97 16.14 -18.37
CA GLY A 564 22.66 17.58 -18.23
C GLY A 564 21.37 17.88 -17.45
N PHE A 565 20.83 16.88 -16.76
CA PHE A 565 19.76 17.05 -15.77
C PHE A 565 20.38 17.13 -14.36
N SER A 566 19.60 17.51 -13.33
CA SER A 566 20.08 17.65 -11.94
C SER A 566 20.60 16.35 -11.28
N GLY A 567 20.72 15.25 -12.04
CA GLY A 567 21.08 13.91 -11.58
C GLY A 567 22.54 13.49 -11.79
N GLY A 568 23.45 14.43 -12.06
CA GLY A 568 24.90 14.16 -12.06
C GLY A 568 25.37 13.13 -13.09
N ASP A 569 24.64 12.97 -14.19
CA ASP A 569 24.91 12.03 -15.30
C ASP A 569 25.06 10.56 -14.84
N VAL A 570 24.23 10.11 -13.89
CA VAL A 570 24.19 8.71 -13.43
C VAL A 570 22.84 8.00 -13.61
N THR A 571 21.79 8.73 -13.98
CA THR A 571 20.44 8.18 -14.13
C THR A 571 20.22 7.61 -15.53
N GLY A 572 19.94 6.31 -15.63
CA GLY A 572 19.52 5.70 -16.89
C GLY A 572 18.05 5.98 -17.22
N TYR A 573 17.66 5.95 -18.49
CA TYR A 573 16.27 6.14 -18.94
C TYR A 573 15.95 5.32 -20.19
N GLY A 574 14.67 5.25 -20.56
CA GLY A 574 14.22 4.71 -21.84
C GLY A 574 12.85 4.05 -21.73
N ASN A 575 11.88 4.62 -22.46
CA ASN A 575 10.47 4.25 -22.37
C ASN A 575 9.99 3.58 -23.67
N ALA A 576 9.03 2.68 -23.64
CA ALA A 576 8.49 2.16 -24.90
C ALA A 576 7.75 3.26 -25.67
N VAL A 577 6.87 4.01 -25.00
CA VAL A 577 6.14 5.15 -25.59
C VAL A 577 6.10 6.33 -24.62
N GLU A 578 6.57 7.49 -25.07
CA GLU A 578 6.63 8.71 -24.27
C GLU A 578 6.03 9.93 -24.98
N VAL A 579 5.27 10.71 -24.21
CA VAL A 579 5.06 12.14 -24.47
C VAL A 579 5.64 12.97 -23.31
N TYR A 580 6.63 13.83 -23.60
CA TYR A 580 7.19 14.79 -22.66
C TYR A 580 6.69 16.21 -22.96
N GLY A 581 5.65 16.67 -22.25
CA GLY A 581 5.05 18.01 -22.48
C GLY A 581 3.53 18.06 -22.45
N SER A 582 2.96 19.01 -23.20
CA SER A 582 1.51 19.16 -23.32
C SER A 582 0.98 18.18 -24.36
N VAL A 583 -0.21 17.64 -24.13
CA VAL A 583 -0.82 16.69 -25.05
C VAL A 583 -2.33 16.82 -25.10
N ASP A 584 -2.88 16.65 -26.31
CA ASP A 584 -4.32 16.61 -26.57
C ASP A 584 -4.61 15.47 -27.57
N GLY A 585 -5.14 14.35 -27.09
CA GLY A 585 -5.32 13.13 -27.89
C GLY A 585 -4.06 12.28 -27.93
N TYR A 586 -3.90 11.40 -26.95
CA TYR A 586 -2.81 10.43 -26.89
C TYR A 586 -3.36 9.05 -26.60
N HIS A 587 -3.42 8.22 -27.64
CA HIS A 587 -4.05 6.90 -27.57
C HIS A 587 -2.96 5.84 -27.76
N VAL A 588 -2.76 5.00 -26.76
CA VAL A 588 -1.78 3.90 -26.79
C VAL A 588 -2.52 2.61 -26.48
N TYR A 589 -2.69 1.74 -27.48
CA TYR A 589 -3.50 0.55 -27.28
C TYR A 589 -3.12 -0.66 -28.10
N ASN A 590 -3.48 -1.85 -27.58
CA ASN A 590 -3.16 -3.13 -28.21
C ASN A 590 -1.67 -3.23 -28.57
N ASN A 591 -0.79 -2.94 -27.61
CA ASN A 591 0.66 -3.09 -27.77
C ASN A 591 1.19 -4.14 -26.80
N TRP A 592 2.29 -4.79 -27.20
CA TRP A 592 3.05 -5.68 -26.34
C TRP A 592 4.42 -5.07 -26.04
N MET A 593 4.66 -4.71 -24.79
CA MET A 593 5.84 -3.99 -24.34
C MET A 593 6.57 -4.82 -23.30
N TYR A 594 7.82 -5.21 -23.56
CA TYR A 594 8.56 -5.99 -22.56
C TYR A 594 10.06 -5.76 -22.59
N GLN A 595 10.73 -6.01 -21.46
CA GLN A 595 12.17 -5.76 -21.33
C GLN A 595 12.53 -4.30 -21.68
N ILE A 596 11.78 -3.39 -21.07
CA ILE A 596 11.97 -1.94 -21.20
C ILE A 596 12.78 -1.47 -20.00
N TYR A 597 13.80 -0.65 -20.24
CA TYR A 597 14.70 -0.21 -19.18
C TYR A 597 13.97 0.54 -18.06
N ASP A 598 13.08 1.45 -18.45
CA ASP A 598 12.41 2.38 -17.55
C ASP A 598 10.90 2.16 -17.56
N THR A 599 10.14 2.86 -18.41
CA THR A 599 8.66 2.82 -18.39
C THR A 599 8.07 2.22 -19.67
N GLY A 600 7.04 1.39 -19.55
CA GLY A 600 6.22 1.01 -20.71
C GLY A 600 5.60 2.24 -21.39
N ILE A 601 4.63 2.86 -20.73
CA ILE A 601 3.89 4.01 -21.27
C ILE A 601 3.95 5.19 -20.31
N THR A 602 4.26 6.38 -20.83
CA THR A 602 4.25 7.61 -20.02
C THR A 602 3.72 8.83 -20.77
N HIS A 603 3.02 9.68 -20.03
CA HIS A 603 2.81 11.09 -20.35
C HIS A 603 3.30 11.92 -19.17
N GLN A 604 4.33 12.73 -19.41
CA GLN A 604 5.11 13.27 -18.32
C GLN A 604 5.64 14.68 -18.57
N PHE A 605 5.79 15.46 -17.49
CA PHE A 605 6.37 16.79 -17.57
C PHE A 605 6.95 17.25 -16.24
N SER A 606 8.26 17.49 -16.21
CA SER A 606 8.98 17.84 -14.99
C SER A 606 8.84 19.31 -14.65
N LYS A 607 9.16 19.63 -13.39
CA LYS A 607 9.15 20.99 -12.84
C LYS A 607 10.03 21.93 -13.67
N THR A 608 9.39 22.76 -14.49
CA THR A 608 10.07 23.69 -15.39
C THR A 608 9.52 25.12 -15.22
N PRO A 609 10.23 26.03 -14.51
CA PRO A 609 9.75 27.39 -14.22
C PRO A 609 9.57 28.30 -15.46
N SER A 610 10.29 28.01 -16.56
CA SER A 610 10.22 28.76 -17.81
C SER A 610 8.94 28.47 -18.62
N ILE A 611 8.32 27.29 -18.42
CA ILE A 611 7.10 26.89 -19.11
C ILE A 611 5.87 27.26 -18.28
N LYS A 612 5.16 28.30 -18.73
CA LYS A 612 4.04 28.91 -18.01
C LYS A 612 2.79 28.04 -17.94
N LYS A 613 2.49 27.26 -18.99
CA LYS A 613 1.35 26.34 -19.00
C LYS A 613 1.77 24.99 -19.56
N ASN A 614 1.30 23.91 -18.93
CA ASN A 614 1.34 22.57 -19.49
C ASN A 614 -0.01 21.88 -19.28
N THR A 615 -0.64 21.42 -20.36
CA THR A 615 -1.92 20.71 -20.31
C THR A 615 -1.78 19.32 -20.90
N MET A 616 -2.21 18.30 -20.15
CA MET A 616 -2.32 16.93 -20.63
C MET A 616 -3.80 16.56 -20.63
N GLN A 617 -4.36 16.23 -21.79
CA GLN A 617 -5.78 15.92 -21.91
C GLN A 617 -6.10 14.89 -22.99
N ASN A 618 -7.24 14.22 -22.85
CA ASN A 618 -7.72 13.20 -23.78
C ASN A 618 -6.65 12.12 -24.00
N VAL A 619 -6.24 11.49 -22.90
CA VAL A 619 -5.22 10.43 -22.90
C VAL A 619 -5.90 9.11 -22.58
N GLU A 620 -5.63 8.10 -23.40
CA GLU A 620 -6.24 6.78 -23.27
C GLU A 620 -5.19 5.69 -23.45
N TYR A 621 -5.05 4.84 -22.43
CA TYR A 621 -4.20 3.64 -22.48
C TYR A 621 -5.08 2.43 -22.30
N ASN A 622 -5.16 1.57 -23.31
CA ASN A 622 -6.01 0.39 -23.21
C ASN A 622 -5.50 -0.86 -23.91
N ASN A 623 -5.84 -2.03 -23.36
CA ASN A 623 -5.48 -3.34 -23.93
C ASN A 623 -3.97 -3.49 -24.19
N ASN A 624 -3.10 -2.83 -23.43
CA ASN A 624 -1.64 -3.02 -23.53
C ASN A 624 -1.18 -4.14 -22.59
N LEU A 625 -0.35 -5.05 -23.10
CA LEU A 625 0.38 -6.01 -22.28
C LEU A 625 1.78 -5.44 -22.01
N ILE A 626 2.10 -5.19 -20.75
CA ILE A 626 3.34 -4.56 -20.31
C ILE A 626 4.05 -5.46 -19.30
N GLU A 627 5.21 -5.99 -19.66
CA GLU A 627 5.89 -7.06 -18.91
C GLU A 627 7.37 -6.75 -18.67
N TYR A 628 7.93 -7.10 -17.51
CA TYR A 628 9.38 -6.99 -17.28
C TYR A 628 9.93 -5.56 -17.51
N CYS A 629 9.18 -4.55 -17.05
CA CYS A 629 9.59 -3.14 -17.04
C CYS A 629 9.95 -2.71 -15.61
N PHE A 630 10.62 -1.57 -15.46
CA PHE A 630 10.74 -0.95 -14.14
C PHE A 630 9.43 -0.29 -13.72
N TRP A 631 8.88 0.56 -14.60
CA TRP A 631 7.52 1.07 -14.53
C TRP A 631 6.69 0.47 -15.66
N SER A 632 5.44 0.06 -15.41
CA SER A 632 4.55 -0.24 -16.53
C SER A 632 3.93 1.03 -17.07
N ILE A 633 3.31 1.80 -16.19
CA ILE A 633 2.67 3.08 -16.51
C ILE A 633 3.18 4.16 -15.55
N GLU A 634 3.55 5.31 -16.10
CA GLU A 634 3.97 6.48 -15.34
C GLU A 634 3.22 7.73 -15.79
N TYR A 635 2.88 8.57 -14.82
CA TYR A 635 2.35 9.89 -15.05
C TYR A 635 2.94 10.89 -14.05
N TYR A 636 3.33 12.06 -14.55
CA TYR A 636 3.52 13.24 -13.69
C TYR A 636 3.39 14.55 -14.47
N ASN A 637 2.83 15.58 -13.83
CA ASN A 637 2.69 16.91 -14.43
C ASN A 637 3.06 17.99 -13.40
N ALA A 638 4.36 18.08 -13.09
CA ALA A 638 4.83 18.83 -11.92
C ALA A 638 4.78 20.36 -12.10
N SER A 639 4.26 21.04 -11.09
CA SER A 639 4.19 22.52 -11.05
C SER A 639 5.58 23.15 -11.12
N GLY A 640 5.72 24.17 -11.98
CA GLY A 640 6.94 24.96 -12.13
C GLY A 640 7.18 25.98 -11.01
N GLY A 641 6.25 26.10 -10.06
CA GLY A 641 6.23 27.15 -9.03
C GLY A 641 5.38 28.36 -9.44
N GLU A 642 5.60 29.49 -8.76
CA GLU A 642 4.81 30.70 -8.93
C GLU A 642 4.73 31.17 -10.40
N GLY A 643 3.51 31.47 -10.86
CA GLY A 643 3.25 31.91 -12.23
C GLY A 643 3.32 30.80 -13.28
N THR A 644 3.29 29.53 -12.87
CA THR A 644 3.09 28.39 -13.77
C THR A 644 1.78 27.68 -13.46
N TYR A 645 1.20 27.00 -14.44
CA TYR A 645 -0.03 26.24 -14.30
C TYR A 645 0.06 24.89 -15.02
N ARG A 646 -0.40 23.84 -14.36
CA ARG A 646 -0.46 22.44 -14.82
C ARG A 646 -1.89 21.97 -14.73
N GLU A 647 -2.37 21.40 -15.82
CA GLU A 647 -3.72 20.88 -15.92
C GLU A 647 -3.67 19.48 -16.53
N THR A 648 -4.37 18.55 -15.89
CA THR A 648 -4.54 17.19 -16.40
C THR A 648 -6.02 16.86 -16.38
N ARG A 649 -6.59 16.41 -17.51
CA ARG A 649 -8.00 16.03 -17.54
C ARG A 649 -8.35 15.01 -18.60
N ASP A 650 -9.42 14.27 -18.37
CA ASP A 650 -9.94 13.29 -19.34
C ASP A 650 -8.87 12.23 -19.66
N ILE A 651 -8.43 11.54 -18.60
CA ILE A 651 -7.43 10.47 -18.65
C ILE A 651 -8.16 9.16 -18.36
N HIS A 652 -8.00 8.16 -19.23
CA HIS A 652 -8.62 6.85 -19.06
C HIS A 652 -7.59 5.75 -19.27
N ILE A 653 -7.32 5.00 -18.22
CA ILE A 653 -6.33 3.91 -18.22
C ILE A 653 -7.08 2.64 -17.87
N HIS A 654 -7.32 1.78 -18.85
CA HIS A 654 -8.19 0.63 -18.65
C HIS A 654 -7.80 -0.61 -19.45
N ASP A 655 -8.22 -1.79 -19.00
CA ASP A 655 -7.95 -3.07 -19.68
C ASP A 655 -6.46 -3.37 -19.95
N ASN A 656 -5.53 -2.69 -19.26
CA ASN A 656 -4.10 -2.96 -19.40
C ASN A 656 -3.71 -4.13 -18.50
N PHE A 657 -2.74 -4.91 -18.95
CA PHE A 657 -2.16 -6.00 -18.18
C PHE A 657 -0.69 -5.70 -17.91
N CYS A 658 -0.42 -5.23 -16.70
CA CYS A 658 0.91 -4.90 -16.20
C CYS A 658 1.42 -6.06 -15.35
N ARG A 659 2.53 -6.69 -15.73
CA ARG A 659 3.04 -7.83 -14.97
C ARG A 659 4.56 -7.92 -14.87
N MET A 660 5.02 -8.62 -13.85
CA MET A 660 6.44 -8.92 -13.65
C MET A 660 7.33 -7.65 -13.52
N GLY A 661 6.81 -6.63 -12.85
CA GLY A 661 7.56 -5.41 -12.57
C GLY A 661 8.81 -5.63 -11.74
N GLY A 662 9.91 -4.99 -12.13
CA GLY A 662 11.18 -5.13 -11.42
C GLY A 662 11.97 -6.39 -11.79
N TYR A 663 11.43 -7.29 -12.61
CA TYR A 663 12.13 -8.51 -13.05
C TYR A 663 12.87 -8.36 -14.39
N GLY A 664 12.72 -7.21 -15.06
CA GLY A 664 13.37 -6.95 -16.34
C GLY A 664 14.85 -6.57 -16.23
N TRP A 665 15.55 -6.61 -17.36
CA TRP A 665 16.99 -6.32 -17.46
C TRP A 665 17.36 -4.91 -16.96
N GLY A 666 16.47 -3.92 -17.16
CA GLY A 666 16.68 -2.54 -16.70
C GLY A 666 16.54 -2.35 -15.20
N CYS A 667 16.07 -3.38 -14.48
CA CYS A 667 15.75 -3.31 -13.07
C CYS A 667 16.92 -3.71 -12.17
N THR A 668 17.99 -4.30 -12.71
CA THR A 668 19.12 -4.79 -11.94
C THR A 668 19.71 -3.71 -11.01
N GLY A 669 19.70 -3.97 -9.70
CA GLY A 669 20.16 -3.06 -8.66
C GLY A 669 19.15 -1.99 -8.22
N ARG A 670 17.94 -1.95 -8.81
CA ARG A 670 16.84 -1.03 -8.46
C ARG A 670 15.50 -1.74 -8.21
N GLU A 671 15.45 -3.07 -8.31
CA GLU A 671 14.26 -3.92 -8.40
C GLU A 671 13.18 -3.59 -7.36
N SER A 672 13.59 -3.36 -6.11
CA SER A 672 12.67 -3.12 -4.99
C SER A 672 11.89 -1.80 -5.07
N GLY A 673 12.27 -0.90 -5.99
CA GLY A 673 11.63 0.38 -6.23
C GLY A 673 10.62 0.39 -7.38
N ALA A 674 10.54 -0.68 -8.17
CA ALA A 674 9.77 -0.78 -9.42
C ALA A 674 8.24 -0.77 -9.18
N PRO A 675 7.51 0.32 -9.46
CA PRO A 675 6.06 0.37 -9.38
C PRO A 675 5.40 -0.05 -10.70
N MET A 676 4.29 -0.79 -10.67
CA MET A 676 3.53 -1.05 -11.90
C MET A 676 2.77 0.17 -12.39
N TYR A 677 2.10 0.86 -11.48
CA TYR A 677 1.40 2.09 -11.77
C TYR A 677 1.93 3.23 -10.91
N CYS A 678 2.48 4.26 -11.54
CA CYS A 678 3.14 5.37 -10.87
C CYS A 678 2.46 6.72 -11.16
N LEU A 679 1.96 7.35 -10.11
CA LEU A 679 1.56 8.75 -10.10
C LEU A 679 2.69 9.56 -9.42
N GLY A 680 3.60 10.12 -10.21
CA GLY A 680 4.82 10.75 -9.72
C GLY A 680 4.60 12.13 -9.08
N SER A 681 3.78 12.98 -9.70
CA SER A 681 3.46 14.32 -9.18
C SER A 681 2.15 14.85 -9.79
N PRO A 682 1.24 15.40 -8.98
CA PRO A 682 -0.04 15.88 -9.47
C PRO A 682 0.11 17.22 -10.20
N ALA A 683 -0.84 17.49 -11.09
CA ALA A 683 -1.04 18.81 -11.69
C ALA A 683 -1.66 19.78 -10.66
N ASP A 684 -1.64 21.08 -10.96
CA ASP A 684 -2.34 22.09 -10.14
C ASP A 684 -3.86 21.89 -10.20
N LYS A 685 -4.36 21.27 -11.29
CA LYS A 685 -5.74 20.83 -11.45
C LYS A 685 -5.78 19.47 -12.15
N THR A 686 -6.50 18.52 -11.54
CA THR A 686 -6.77 17.20 -12.11
C THR A 686 -8.29 16.98 -12.15
N GLU A 687 -8.83 16.57 -13.29
CA GLU A 687 -10.27 16.28 -13.46
C GLU A 687 -10.46 15.01 -14.31
N ASN A 688 -11.38 14.12 -13.92
CA ASN A 688 -11.72 12.95 -14.73
C ASN A 688 -10.50 12.08 -15.09
N TYR A 689 -9.71 11.72 -14.08
CA TYR A 689 -8.61 10.75 -14.19
C TYR A 689 -9.12 9.40 -13.70
N VAL A 690 -9.34 8.45 -14.62
CA VAL A 690 -9.94 7.14 -14.33
C VAL A 690 -8.94 6.02 -14.63
N THR A 691 -8.77 5.12 -13.68
CA THR A 691 -7.96 3.90 -13.78
C THR A 691 -8.83 2.70 -13.41
N GLU A 692 -9.31 1.95 -14.40
CA GLU A 692 -10.25 0.86 -14.17
C GLU A 692 -9.99 -0.41 -14.97
N ASP A 693 -10.43 -1.56 -14.47
CA ASP A 693 -10.37 -2.84 -15.17
C ASP A 693 -8.93 -3.25 -15.62
N ASN A 694 -7.89 -2.71 -14.97
CA ASN A 694 -6.50 -3.11 -15.21
C ASN A 694 -6.12 -4.31 -14.34
N ILE A 695 -5.13 -5.08 -14.80
CA ILE A 695 -4.52 -6.16 -14.02
C ILE A 695 -3.08 -5.76 -13.68
N PHE A 696 -2.76 -5.72 -12.39
CA PHE A 696 -1.42 -5.55 -11.85
C PHE A 696 -0.95 -6.89 -11.25
N ASP A 697 -0.21 -7.67 -12.03
CA ASP A 697 0.25 -9.02 -11.66
C ASP A 697 1.74 -9.06 -11.29
N ARG A 698 2.00 -9.15 -9.99
CA ARG A 698 3.29 -9.40 -9.33
C ARG A 698 4.42 -8.46 -9.75
N CYS A 699 5.00 -7.81 -8.75
CA CYS A 699 6.20 -6.99 -8.93
C CYS A 699 7.14 -7.10 -7.73
N LEU A 700 8.43 -6.84 -7.94
CA LEU A 700 9.41 -6.75 -6.84
C LEU A 700 9.31 -5.44 -6.05
N GLY A 701 8.76 -4.39 -6.66
CA GLY A 701 8.47 -3.11 -6.00
C GLY A 701 7.02 -3.03 -5.57
N TYR A 702 6.25 -2.08 -6.11
CA TYR A 702 4.88 -1.78 -5.68
C TYR A 702 3.89 -1.97 -6.84
N LEU A 703 2.68 -2.47 -6.59
CA LEU A 703 1.65 -2.46 -7.64
C LEU A 703 1.24 -1.02 -7.97
N VAL A 704 1.11 -0.16 -6.95
CA VAL A 704 0.74 1.25 -7.11
C VAL A 704 1.66 2.16 -6.29
N SER A 705 2.07 3.31 -6.84
CA SER A 705 2.80 4.33 -6.10
C SER A 705 2.39 5.77 -6.44
N THR A 706 2.33 6.65 -5.44
CA THR A 706 2.00 8.08 -5.59
C THR A 706 3.11 9.07 -5.17
N TYR A 707 4.36 8.60 -5.02
CA TYR A 707 5.56 9.43 -4.80
C TYR A 707 5.43 10.65 -3.84
N GLY A 708 4.62 10.52 -2.79
CA GLY A 708 4.56 11.48 -1.68
C GLY A 708 3.31 12.36 -1.62
N PHE A 709 2.34 12.23 -2.54
CA PHE A 709 1.04 12.90 -2.40
C PHE A 709 -0.10 11.89 -2.15
N ASP A 710 -1.16 12.38 -1.51
CA ASP A 710 -2.40 11.64 -1.31
C ASP A 710 -3.34 11.92 -2.51
N PRO A 711 -3.70 10.91 -3.32
CA PRO A 711 -4.50 11.11 -4.53
C PRO A 711 -6.00 11.30 -4.27
N ASN A 712 -6.47 11.18 -3.02
CA ASN A 712 -7.88 11.10 -2.66
C ASN A 712 -8.77 12.11 -3.42
N GLY A 713 -9.77 11.58 -4.12
CA GLY A 713 -10.83 12.32 -4.82
C GLY A 713 -10.52 12.82 -6.24
N SER A 714 -9.24 12.95 -6.63
CA SER A 714 -8.86 13.45 -7.96
C SER A 714 -8.48 12.36 -8.96
N TYR A 715 -8.13 11.17 -8.46
CA TYR A 715 -7.79 9.99 -9.24
C TYR A 715 -8.76 8.88 -8.85
N ILE A 716 -9.48 8.35 -9.82
CA ILE A 716 -10.56 7.38 -9.62
C ILE A 716 -10.03 5.99 -9.96
N PHE A 717 -10.01 5.09 -8.99
CA PHE A 717 -9.66 3.69 -9.18
C PHE A 717 -10.88 2.80 -9.01
N LYS A 718 -11.07 1.84 -9.91
CA LYS A 718 -12.25 0.96 -9.90
C LYS A 718 -11.99 -0.38 -10.57
N ASN A 719 -12.51 -1.47 -10.01
CA ASN A 719 -12.48 -2.81 -10.61
C ASN A 719 -11.08 -3.30 -11.02
N ASN A 720 -9.99 -2.75 -10.47
CA ASN A 720 -8.66 -3.23 -10.81
C ASN A 720 -8.38 -4.55 -10.09
N THR A 721 -7.59 -5.40 -10.74
CA THR A 721 -7.11 -6.66 -10.18
C THR A 721 -5.68 -6.51 -9.70
N TYR A 722 -5.43 -6.82 -8.43
CA TYR A 722 -4.13 -6.75 -7.78
C TYR A 722 -3.69 -8.15 -7.38
N VAL A 723 -2.61 -8.64 -7.99
CA VAL A 723 -2.07 -9.97 -7.72
C VAL A 723 -0.68 -9.82 -7.16
N GLN A 724 -0.46 -10.25 -5.91
CA GLN A 724 0.83 -10.10 -5.24
C GLN A 724 0.98 -11.16 -4.13
N PRO A 725 2.19 -11.67 -3.84
CA PRO A 725 2.36 -12.56 -2.70
C PRO A 725 1.97 -11.87 -1.39
N TYR A 726 1.33 -12.62 -0.51
CA TYR A 726 0.96 -12.12 0.81
C TYR A 726 2.22 -11.68 1.59
N GLY A 727 2.11 -10.55 2.28
CA GLY A 727 3.22 -9.90 2.99
C GLY A 727 4.28 -9.22 2.10
N ALA A 728 4.17 -9.30 0.77
CA ALA A 728 5.06 -8.55 -0.13
C ALA A 728 4.67 -7.07 -0.19
N LYS A 729 5.53 -6.24 -0.80
CA LYS A 729 5.23 -4.82 -1.04
C LYS A 729 3.98 -4.68 -1.91
N PHE A 730 3.06 -3.83 -1.50
CA PHE A 730 1.81 -3.60 -2.21
C PHE A 730 1.75 -2.22 -2.83
N ALA A 731 1.72 -1.19 -1.99
CA ALA A 731 1.52 0.18 -2.43
C ALA A 731 2.46 1.12 -1.71
N ARG A 732 2.85 2.21 -2.38
CA ARG A 732 3.52 3.35 -1.74
C ARG A 732 2.67 4.60 -1.94
N ILE A 733 1.94 5.02 -0.92
CA ILE A 733 0.99 6.13 -1.01
C ILE A 733 1.35 7.20 0.01
N ALA A 734 1.40 8.45 -0.42
CA ALA A 734 1.77 9.60 0.42
C ALA A 734 3.10 9.39 1.19
N GLY A 735 4.06 8.68 0.57
CA GLY A 735 5.38 8.38 1.17
C GLY A 735 5.40 7.23 2.18
N LYS A 736 4.25 6.60 2.47
CA LYS A 736 4.15 5.41 3.32
C LYS A 736 4.11 4.15 2.47
N ASP A 737 4.84 3.14 2.91
CA ASP A 737 4.86 1.81 2.31
C ASP A 737 3.80 0.92 2.97
N TYR A 738 3.07 0.19 2.15
CA TYR A 738 2.07 -0.79 2.55
C TYR A 738 2.43 -2.16 1.98
N ILE A 739 2.07 -3.20 2.73
CA ILE A 739 2.24 -4.59 2.32
C ILE A 739 0.91 -5.18 1.85
N PHE A 740 0.97 -6.27 1.11
CA PHE A 740 -0.19 -6.97 0.61
C PHE A 740 -0.67 -7.96 1.67
N ASP A 741 -1.53 -7.51 2.57
CA ASP A 741 -2.11 -8.31 3.65
C ASP A 741 -3.63 -8.05 3.78
N SER A 742 -4.28 -8.57 4.82
CA SER A 742 -5.72 -8.39 5.07
C SER A 742 -6.19 -6.92 5.01
N THR A 743 -5.30 -5.96 5.25
CA THR A 743 -5.61 -4.52 5.23
C THR A 743 -5.60 -3.90 3.83
N ALA A 744 -5.13 -4.61 2.80
CA ALA A 744 -4.94 -4.09 1.44
C ALA A 744 -6.21 -3.47 0.84
N ALA A 745 -7.37 -4.10 1.03
CA ALA A 745 -8.65 -3.57 0.54
C ALA A 745 -9.03 -2.24 1.21
N ALA A 746 -8.85 -2.14 2.53
CA ALA A 746 -9.13 -0.92 3.27
C ALA A 746 -8.18 0.21 2.83
N ILE A 747 -6.91 -0.12 2.56
CA ILE A 747 -5.92 0.86 2.04
C ILE A 747 -6.35 1.38 0.67
N LEU A 748 -6.80 0.52 -0.25
CA LEU A 748 -7.28 0.94 -1.56
C LEU A 748 -8.53 1.83 -1.46
N GLU A 749 -9.49 1.46 -0.62
CA GLU A 749 -10.70 2.24 -0.41
C GLU A 749 -10.38 3.60 0.22
N GLU A 750 -9.61 3.63 1.31
CA GLU A 750 -9.27 4.87 2.03
C GLU A 750 -8.39 5.81 1.20
N LYS A 751 -7.40 5.25 0.49
CA LYS A 751 -6.36 6.05 -0.17
C LYS A 751 -6.62 6.31 -1.64
N LEU A 752 -7.27 5.38 -2.35
CA LEU A 752 -7.54 5.48 -3.79
C LEU A 752 -9.04 5.55 -4.13
N GLY A 753 -9.94 5.41 -3.14
CA GLY A 753 -11.39 5.40 -3.36
C GLY A 753 -11.90 4.14 -4.05
N GLU A 754 -11.10 3.08 -4.12
CA GLU A 754 -11.45 1.85 -4.83
C GLU A 754 -12.20 0.88 -3.91
N THR A 755 -13.52 0.79 -4.10
CA THR A 755 -14.42 0.01 -3.25
C THR A 755 -14.65 -1.42 -3.73
N THR A 756 -14.24 -1.75 -4.95
CA THR A 756 -14.48 -3.04 -5.60
C THR A 756 -13.22 -3.64 -6.25
N PRO A 757 -12.07 -3.66 -5.55
CA PRO A 757 -10.87 -4.30 -6.09
C PRO A 757 -11.01 -5.82 -6.09
N ILE A 758 -10.33 -6.48 -7.03
CA ILE A 758 -10.05 -7.91 -6.93
C ILE A 758 -8.64 -8.06 -6.36
N LEU A 759 -8.53 -8.62 -5.15
CA LEU A 759 -7.24 -8.86 -4.50
C LEU A 759 -6.94 -10.36 -4.51
N ALA A 760 -5.86 -10.77 -5.16
CA ALA A 760 -5.47 -12.17 -5.23
C ALA A 760 -4.06 -12.38 -4.67
N ALA A 761 -3.93 -13.22 -3.65
CA ALA A 761 -2.65 -13.55 -3.03
C ALA A 761 -2.16 -14.92 -3.47
N GLY A 762 -0.94 -14.98 -4.02
CA GLY A 762 -0.30 -16.22 -4.48
C GLY A 762 0.96 -16.54 -3.71
N ARG A 763 1.21 -17.82 -3.42
CA ARG A 763 2.46 -18.28 -2.76
C ARG A 763 3.68 -18.26 -3.69
N VAL A 764 3.48 -18.02 -4.98
CA VAL A 764 4.52 -18.19 -6.01
C VAL A 764 5.23 -16.88 -6.29
N ARG A 765 6.51 -16.78 -5.89
CA ARG A 765 7.43 -15.80 -6.45
C ARG A 765 7.78 -16.24 -7.88
N PRO A 766 7.65 -15.37 -8.89
CA PRO A 766 8.15 -15.65 -10.23
C PRO A 766 9.61 -16.12 -10.17
N ALA A 767 9.94 -17.17 -10.92
CA ALA A 767 11.32 -17.57 -11.12
C ALA A 767 12.00 -16.52 -11.99
N ALA A 768 12.61 -15.51 -11.40
CA ALA A 768 13.42 -14.55 -12.14
C ALA A 768 14.81 -15.11 -12.39
N LYS A 769 15.27 -15.05 -13.64
CA LYS A 769 16.66 -14.68 -13.99
C LYS A 769 16.78 -14.50 -15.51
N VAL A 770 16.90 -13.24 -15.93
CA VAL A 770 17.77 -12.91 -17.06
C VAL A 770 19.18 -13.35 -16.64
N LYS A 771 19.86 -14.14 -17.46
CA LYS A 771 21.28 -14.46 -17.22
C LYS A 771 22.08 -13.25 -17.65
N GLY A 772 22.57 -12.49 -16.67
CA GLY A 772 23.61 -11.49 -16.88
C GLY A 772 24.98 -12.11 -17.00
#